data_AF-A0A934HEC2-F1
#
_entry.id   AF-A0A934HEC2-F1
#
_cell.length_a   1.000
_cell.length_b   1.000
_cell.length_c   1.000
_cell.angle_alpha   90.00
_cell.angle_beta   90.00
_cell.angle_gamma   90.00
#
_symmetry.space_group_name_H-M   'P 1'
#
loop_
_entity.id
_entity.type
_entity.pdbx_description
1 polymer ?
#
loop_
_entity_poly.entity_id
_entity_poly.type
_entity_poly.pdbx_seq_one_letter_code
_entity_poly.pdbx_strand_id
1 'polypeptide(L)'
;MSTPILATKLYVPPSRRNVIPRPRLIERLNEGLHRHLALIAAPAGFGKSTLVSAWVASCAQLDPKVRAAWLSLDESDNDPTRFWVYLVAALETVAPSIGHEILPLLQSSQPPPIESLLTALLNEITRISEHVIFILDDYHLIDAKPIDDALTFLVEHLPPHLHLVITTRQDPNLPLARLRARGQLTELRANDLRFSPSEAADFLNQGMGLSLSADDITALEERTEGWIAGLQLAALSLQGHQDVSGFIQAFAGDHRYIVDYLVEEVLDRQPESVRSFMLQTAILDRLNGSLCEAVTGQQEGIARLEALERGNYFVVPLDDRRNWYRYHHLFAQVLYAHLMAEQHDLVATLHQRASEWYEQHHYRADAIRHALAAEDFERAATLIALAVPDMRRSRQEVTLLDWLKALPNELIRAQPMLSVHYAGALLLNGDLEGVEARLRDAERWLDTMITIRASSDDLSAEEIVLDEQEFRYLSSSIAMHRAAVALTQVDVAGTMTYAQRVLDLAPEDDHLGHAAAAGLMGLAYWTSGNLEAGHQSYSDCMARLLRIGHISDAIGCAIALADIRIGQGRMREAMNTYERGLQLATQQGGSVLRGASDMHVGLSELYRERDDLNAATQHLLRSKELGEFTGLPQNLYRWRVAMARIREAQGDLDGALDLLHEAERLYKSDFFPNVRPIAALRVRIWIAQGRLGETFNWAREQGLSVDDDLSYLHEFEHITLARMLLAQAKLADRPILDAMGLLERLLHAAEEGQRTRSVIEILVLQALAYQMQGNNPAALVPLEHALLLAAPEGYVRLFVDEGAPMAILLEKAGKRGIAPNYVQQLLSSFGKTENRTLVKQALSDPLSEREIDVLRLLETDLNGPEMARELMVSLNTLRTHTKNIYSKLGVSSRQAAIHRADELHLL
;
A
#
# COMPACT_ATOMS: atom_id res chain seq x y z
N MET A 1 -0.82 -21.19 1.24
CA MET A 1 0.17 -21.95 0.44
C MET A 1 0.96 -20.95 -0.35
N SER A 2 2.28 -21.14 -0.46
CA SER A 2 3.16 -20.20 -1.16
C SER A 2 2.80 -20.09 -2.63
N THR A 3 2.84 -18.88 -3.18
CA THR A 3 2.64 -18.66 -4.62
C THR A 3 3.76 -19.39 -5.36
N PRO A 4 3.46 -20.32 -6.28
CA PRO A 4 4.50 -21.05 -7.02
C PRO A 4 5.32 -20.07 -7.85
N ILE A 5 6.65 -20.12 -7.67
CA ILE A 5 7.59 -19.24 -8.36
C ILE A 5 8.09 -19.91 -9.63
N LEU A 6 8.00 -19.19 -10.74
CA LEU A 6 8.49 -19.63 -12.03
C LEU A 6 10.02 -19.47 -12.10
N ALA A 7 10.74 -20.57 -11.84
CA ALA A 7 12.21 -20.58 -11.82
C ALA A 7 12.87 -20.06 -13.12
N THR A 8 12.20 -20.21 -14.27
CA THR A 8 12.70 -19.72 -15.58
C THR A 8 12.79 -18.21 -15.68
N LYS A 9 12.02 -17.46 -14.86
CA LYS A 9 12.16 -16.00 -14.78
C LYS A 9 13.43 -15.57 -14.05
N LEU A 10 13.95 -16.46 -13.20
CA LEU A 10 15.10 -16.21 -12.33
C LEU A 10 16.45 -16.59 -12.97
N TYR A 11 16.40 -17.16 -14.18
CA TYR A 11 17.56 -17.75 -14.83
C TYR A 11 18.37 -16.72 -15.60
N VAL A 12 19.70 -16.71 -15.39
CA VAL A 12 20.65 -15.89 -16.14
C VAL A 12 20.83 -16.49 -17.54
N PRO A 13 20.49 -15.77 -18.63
CA PRO A 13 20.64 -16.31 -19.97
C PRO A 13 22.13 -16.64 -20.28
N PRO A 14 22.45 -17.82 -20.84
CA PRO A 14 23.82 -18.22 -21.10
C PRO A 14 24.44 -17.36 -22.20
N SER A 15 25.73 -17.05 -22.07
CA SER A 15 26.48 -16.39 -23.13
C SER A 15 26.54 -17.30 -24.36
N ARG A 16 26.07 -16.82 -25.52
CA ARG A 16 26.15 -17.58 -26.78
C ARG A 16 27.61 -17.83 -27.16
N ARG A 17 27.88 -18.94 -27.85
CA ARG A 17 29.26 -19.29 -28.27
C ARG A 17 29.89 -18.29 -29.24
N ASN A 18 29.07 -17.55 -30.00
CA ASN A 18 29.52 -16.56 -31.00
C ASN A 18 29.20 -15.11 -30.57
N VAL A 19 29.19 -14.79 -29.27
CA VAL A 19 29.02 -13.39 -28.83
C VAL A 19 30.24 -12.58 -29.25
N ILE A 20 30.01 -11.50 -29.99
CA ILE A 20 31.07 -10.56 -30.35
C ILE A 20 31.49 -9.76 -29.12
N PRO A 21 32.79 -9.75 -28.77
CA PRO A 21 33.27 -9.05 -27.60
C PRO A 21 33.07 -7.54 -27.77
N ARG A 22 32.53 -6.88 -26.74
CA ARG A 22 32.26 -5.44 -26.71
C ARG A 22 33.04 -4.77 -25.57
N PRO A 23 34.39 -4.75 -25.63
CA PRO A 23 35.24 -4.34 -24.52
C PRO A 23 34.91 -2.93 -24.02
N ARG A 24 34.62 -1.98 -24.92
CA ARG A 24 34.26 -0.60 -24.54
C ARG A 24 33.02 -0.50 -23.65
N LEU A 25 32.04 -1.39 -23.84
CA LEU A 25 30.79 -1.37 -23.08
C LEU A 25 30.96 -2.12 -21.75
N ILE A 26 31.70 -3.23 -21.79
CA ILE A 26 32.09 -4.00 -20.61
C ILE A 26 32.92 -3.13 -19.66
N GLU A 27 33.90 -2.37 -20.18
CA GLU A 27 34.70 -1.43 -19.40
C GLU A 27 33.83 -0.34 -18.74
N ARG A 28 32.89 0.26 -19.48
CA ARG A 28 31.94 1.24 -18.90
C ARG A 28 31.05 0.64 -17.81
N LEU A 29 30.62 -0.60 -17.94
CA LEU A 29 29.84 -1.29 -16.92
C LEU A 29 30.72 -1.64 -15.69
N ASN A 30 31.96 -2.05 -15.91
CA ASN A 30 32.94 -2.29 -14.84
C ASN A 30 33.28 -1.01 -14.06
N GLU A 31 33.50 0.10 -14.77
CA GLU A 31 33.64 1.44 -14.16
C GLU A 31 32.37 1.84 -13.41
N GLY A 32 31.21 1.28 -13.75
CA GLY A 32 29.93 1.56 -13.11
C GLY A 32 29.64 0.74 -11.86
N LEU A 33 30.41 -0.32 -11.55
CA LEU A 33 30.09 -1.29 -10.50
C LEU A 33 29.96 -0.69 -9.09
N HIS A 34 30.64 0.43 -8.83
CA HIS A 34 30.57 1.14 -7.55
C HIS A 34 29.40 2.13 -7.46
N ARG A 35 28.60 2.28 -8.52
CA ARG A 35 27.40 3.11 -8.55
C ARG A 35 26.18 2.26 -8.19
N HIS A 36 25.07 2.90 -7.83
CA HIS A 36 23.87 2.18 -7.39
C HIS A 36 23.11 1.53 -8.57
N LEU A 37 23.02 2.24 -9.70
CA LEU A 37 22.20 1.82 -10.84
C LEU A 37 22.98 1.86 -12.16
N ALA A 38 22.91 0.78 -12.93
CA ALA A 38 23.22 0.75 -14.35
C ALA A 38 21.92 0.67 -15.16
N LEU A 39 21.64 1.69 -15.97
CA LEU A 39 20.47 1.75 -16.84
C LEU A 39 20.89 1.50 -18.29
N ILE A 40 20.35 0.43 -18.88
CA ILE A 40 20.58 0.05 -20.28
C ILE A 40 19.26 0.21 -21.02
N ALA A 41 19.11 1.35 -21.70
CA ALA A 41 17.85 1.77 -22.29
C ALA A 41 17.99 1.93 -23.81
N ALA A 42 17.33 1.03 -24.54
CA ALA A 42 17.30 1.06 -25.99
C ALA A 42 16.12 0.23 -26.54
N PRO A 43 15.65 0.49 -27.77
CA PRO A 43 14.63 -0.33 -28.42
C PRO A 43 14.98 -1.83 -28.50
N ALA A 44 14.02 -2.64 -28.94
CA ALA A 44 14.26 -4.07 -29.17
C ALA A 44 15.41 -4.30 -30.18
N GLY A 45 16.13 -5.42 -30.02
CA GLY A 45 17.17 -5.81 -30.97
C GLY A 45 18.54 -5.12 -30.85
N PHE A 46 18.74 -4.22 -29.89
CA PHE A 46 20.06 -3.61 -29.60
C PHE A 46 20.98 -4.46 -28.70
N GLY A 47 20.63 -5.73 -28.45
CA GLY A 47 21.47 -6.66 -27.70
C GLY A 47 21.63 -6.36 -26.20
N LYS A 48 20.67 -5.65 -25.57
CA LYS A 48 20.71 -5.28 -24.14
C LYS A 48 20.97 -6.48 -23.23
N SER A 49 20.07 -7.47 -23.25
CA SER A 49 20.17 -8.67 -22.39
C SER A 49 21.43 -9.48 -22.73
N THR A 50 21.82 -9.55 -24.01
CA THR A 50 23.07 -10.21 -24.44
C THR A 50 24.32 -9.54 -23.88
N LEU A 51 24.37 -8.20 -23.87
CA LEU A 51 25.47 -7.44 -23.27
C LEU A 51 25.56 -7.72 -21.77
N VAL A 52 24.43 -7.67 -21.06
CA VAL A 52 24.40 -7.90 -19.61
C VAL A 52 24.81 -9.33 -19.27
N SER A 53 24.28 -10.34 -19.97
CA SER A 53 24.69 -11.74 -19.78
C SER A 53 26.19 -11.95 -20.02
N ALA A 54 26.76 -11.36 -21.09
CA ALA A 54 28.19 -11.45 -21.38
C ALA A 54 29.04 -10.74 -20.32
N TRP A 55 28.61 -9.56 -19.87
CA TRP A 55 29.29 -8.80 -18.83
C TRP A 55 29.29 -9.54 -17.49
N VAL A 56 28.13 -10.03 -17.05
CA VAL A 56 27.99 -10.82 -15.82
C VAL A 56 28.85 -12.08 -15.85
N ALA A 57 28.86 -12.81 -16.97
CA ALA A 57 29.70 -13.98 -17.14
C ALA A 57 31.20 -13.64 -17.04
N SER A 58 31.62 -12.50 -17.60
CA SER A 58 32.99 -12.00 -17.46
C SER A 58 33.34 -11.64 -16.01
N CYS A 59 32.43 -10.98 -15.28
CA CYS A 59 32.65 -10.62 -13.88
C CYS A 59 32.81 -11.86 -12.98
N ALA A 60 31.95 -12.86 -13.16
CA ALA A 60 32.00 -14.11 -12.41
C ALA A 60 33.29 -14.92 -12.65
N GLN A 61 33.90 -14.79 -13.84
CA GLN A 61 35.20 -15.40 -14.14
C GLN A 61 36.37 -14.67 -13.50
N LEU A 62 36.30 -13.34 -13.40
CA LEU A 62 37.36 -12.50 -12.83
C LEU A 62 37.39 -12.54 -11.30
N ASP A 63 36.22 -12.54 -10.67
CA ASP A 63 36.08 -12.63 -9.22
C ASP A 63 34.97 -13.62 -8.83
N PRO A 64 35.32 -14.78 -8.24
CA PRO A 64 34.35 -15.77 -7.77
C PRO A 64 33.38 -15.26 -6.69
N LYS A 65 33.67 -14.12 -6.06
CA LYS A 65 32.79 -13.48 -5.08
C LYS A 65 31.68 -12.65 -5.73
N VAL A 66 31.77 -12.37 -7.03
CA VAL A 66 30.71 -11.69 -7.76
C VAL A 66 29.66 -12.72 -8.18
N ARG A 67 28.42 -12.47 -7.78
CA ARG A 67 27.27 -13.29 -8.10
C ARG A 67 26.24 -12.45 -8.84
N ALA A 68 25.42 -13.09 -9.67
CA ALA A 68 24.36 -12.41 -10.38
C ALA A 68 23.01 -13.07 -10.13
N ALA A 69 22.04 -12.24 -9.76
CA ALA A 69 20.64 -12.58 -9.65
C ALA A 69 19.90 -11.95 -10.82
N TRP A 70 19.03 -12.70 -11.49
CA TRP A 70 18.31 -12.24 -12.67
C TRP A 70 16.81 -12.32 -12.42
N LEU A 71 16.07 -11.32 -12.89
CA LEU A 71 14.62 -11.35 -12.96
C LEU A 71 14.16 -10.83 -14.32
N SER A 72 13.60 -11.73 -15.12
CA SER A 72 12.92 -11.37 -16.37
C SER A 72 11.47 -10.99 -16.05
N LEU A 73 11.08 -9.77 -16.39
CA LEU A 73 9.76 -9.23 -16.08
C LEU A 73 8.74 -9.52 -17.20
N ASP A 74 7.46 -9.65 -16.82
CA ASP A 74 6.32 -9.75 -17.73
C ASP A 74 5.13 -8.90 -17.22
N GLU A 75 4.07 -8.77 -18.01
CA GLU A 75 2.91 -7.93 -17.68
C GLU A 75 2.21 -8.34 -16.37
N SER A 76 2.32 -9.61 -15.95
CA SER A 76 1.71 -10.07 -14.70
C SER A 76 2.40 -9.53 -13.46
N ASP A 77 3.65 -9.05 -13.60
CA ASP A 77 4.40 -8.46 -12.50
C ASP A 77 4.01 -6.99 -12.21
N ASN A 78 2.95 -6.47 -12.85
CA ASN A 78 2.33 -5.21 -12.46
C ASN A 78 1.63 -5.30 -11.08
N ASP A 79 1.32 -6.52 -10.61
CA ASP A 79 0.90 -6.77 -9.23
C ASP A 79 2.10 -6.58 -8.29
N PRO A 80 2.08 -5.60 -7.37
CA PRO A 80 3.23 -5.30 -6.51
C PRO A 80 3.67 -6.49 -5.66
N THR A 81 2.72 -7.23 -5.08
CA THR A 81 3.04 -8.38 -4.23
C THR A 81 3.81 -9.43 -5.02
N ARG A 82 3.33 -9.75 -6.23
CA ARG A 82 4.01 -10.67 -7.14
C ARG A 82 5.39 -10.18 -7.53
N PHE A 83 5.53 -8.92 -7.95
CA PHE A 83 6.83 -8.33 -8.31
C PHE A 83 7.86 -8.54 -7.21
N TRP A 84 7.51 -8.22 -5.96
CA TRP A 84 8.42 -8.33 -4.83
C TRP A 84 8.70 -9.77 -4.41
N VAL A 85 7.73 -10.69 -4.53
CA VAL A 85 7.97 -12.12 -4.34
C VAL A 85 9.00 -12.64 -5.36
N TYR A 86 8.87 -12.26 -6.63
CA TYR A 86 9.84 -12.65 -7.68
C TYR A 86 11.21 -12.01 -7.48
N LEU A 87 11.26 -10.74 -7.06
CA LEU A 87 12.51 -10.05 -6.76
C LEU A 87 13.27 -10.72 -5.61
N VAL A 88 12.58 -11.03 -4.51
CA VAL A 88 13.19 -11.72 -3.37
C VAL A 88 13.65 -13.11 -3.76
N ALA A 89 12.84 -13.86 -4.51
CA ALA A 89 13.23 -15.18 -4.99
C ALA A 89 14.42 -15.14 -5.96
N ALA A 90 14.55 -14.10 -6.78
CA ALA A 90 15.73 -13.91 -7.63
C ALA A 90 17.00 -13.74 -6.78
N LEU A 91 16.93 -12.96 -5.71
CA LEU A 91 18.05 -12.76 -4.78
C LEU A 91 18.38 -14.04 -3.99
N GLU A 92 17.37 -14.81 -3.61
CA GLU A 92 17.52 -16.11 -2.92
C GLU A 92 18.36 -17.11 -3.73
N THR A 93 18.31 -17.05 -5.08
CA THR A 93 19.14 -17.92 -5.94
C THR A 93 20.64 -17.73 -5.75
N VAL A 94 21.05 -16.54 -5.30
CA VAL A 94 22.45 -16.18 -5.07
C VAL A 94 22.86 -16.40 -3.62
N ALA A 95 21.96 -16.08 -2.68
CA ALA A 95 22.18 -16.22 -1.26
C ALA A 95 20.92 -16.81 -0.59
N PRO A 96 20.91 -18.11 -0.25
CA PRO A 96 19.73 -18.82 0.28
C PRO A 96 19.18 -18.28 1.61
N SER A 97 19.94 -17.41 2.29
CA SER A 97 19.50 -16.75 3.53
C SER A 97 18.65 -15.51 3.28
N ILE A 98 18.66 -14.93 2.07
CA ILE A 98 17.85 -13.77 1.73
C ILE A 98 16.38 -14.20 1.62
N GLY A 99 15.48 -13.42 2.19
CA GLY A 99 14.05 -13.55 1.95
C GLY A 99 13.35 -14.57 2.84
N HIS A 100 14.07 -15.32 3.68
CA HIS A 100 13.48 -16.32 4.57
C HIS A 100 12.46 -15.71 5.54
N GLU A 101 12.74 -14.52 6.06
CA GLU A 101 11.81 -13.79 6.95
C GLU A 101 10.78 -12.99 6.15
N ILE A 102 11.08 -12.63 4.89
CA ILE A 102 10.33 -11.64 4.10
C ILE A 102 9.30 -12.29 3.18
N LEU A 103 9.60 -13.43 2.58
CA LEU A 103 8.67 -14.16 1.69
C LEU A 103 7.36 -14.54 2.39
N PRO A 104 7.36 -15.08 3.64
CA PRO A 104 6.12 -15.33 4.37
C PRO A 104 5.33 -14.05 4.65
N LEU A 105 6.02 -12.93 4.87
CA LEU A 105 5.40 -11.63 5.14
C LEU A 105 4.79 -11.02 3.86
N LEU A 106 5.49 -11.11 2.72
CA LEU A 106 4.98 -10.71 1.40
C LEU A 106 3.75 -11.52 0.98
N GLN A 107 3.73 -12.81 1.32
CA GLN A 107 2.61 -13.72 1.03
C GLN A 107 1.56 -13.75 2.13
N SER A 108 1.69 -12.92 3.16
CA SER A 108 0.73 -12.84 4.26
C SER A 108 -0.55 -12.13 3.82
N SER A 109 -1.65 -12.38 4.53
CA SER A 109 -2.95 -11.77 4.23
C SER A 109 -3.01 -10.25 4.44
N GLN A 110 -1.95 -9.65 4.97
CA GLN A 110 -1.76 -8.20 5.04
C GLN A 110 -0.24 -7.95 5.10
N PRO A 111 0.46 -7.92 3.94
CA PRO A 111 1.90 -7.75 3.95
C PRO A 111 2.26 -6.44 4.63
N PRO A 112 3.33 -6.42 5.46
CA PRO A 112 3.92 -5.17 5.87
C PRO A 112 4.21 -4.35 4.61
N PRO A 113 4.03 -3.05 4.67
CA PRO A 113 4.22 -2.23 3.51
C PRO A 113 5.64 -2.26 3.02
N ILE A 114 5.73 -1.94 1.75
CA ILE A 114 6.86 -2.39 0.97
C ILE A 114 8.17 -1.77 1.44
N GLU A 115 8.20 -0.51 1.87
CA GLU A 115 9.42 0.12 2.38
C GLU A 115 9.97 -0.56 3.65
N SER A 116 9.11 -1.06 4.54
CA SER A 116 9.55 -1.81 5.73
C SER A 116 10.12 -3.16 5.34
N LEU A 117 9.48 -3.85 4.39
CA LEU A 117 9.99 -5.11 3.84
C LEU A 117 11.31 -4.89 3.09
N LEU A 118 11.43 -3.80 2.34
CA LEU A 118 12.67 -3.41 1.66
C LEU A 118 13.76 -3.04 2.65
N THR A 119 13.43 -2.38 3.75
CA THR A 119 14.40 -2.08 4.82
C THR A 119 14.93 -3.37 5.45
N ALA A 120 14.05 -4.33 5.75
CA ALA A 120 14.45 -5.65 6.23
C ALA A 120 15.32 -6.39 5.18
N LEU A 121 14.92 -6.34 3.91
CA LEU A 121 15.66 -6.94 2.79
C LEU A 121 17.06 -6.33 2.66
N LEU A 122 17.17 -5.00 2.73
CA LEU A 122 18.44 -4.28 2.70
C LEU A 122 19.34 -4.64 3.89
N ASN A 123 18.75 -4.86 5.07
CA ASN A 123 19.45 -5.34 6.27
C ASN A 123 19.94 -6.79 6.14
N GLU A 124 19.20 -7.66 5.46
CA GLU A 124 19.65 -9.01 5.13
C GLU A 124 20.77 -8.98 4.10
N ILE A 125 20.59 -8.19 3.03
CA ILE A 125 21.59 -8.02 1.97
C ILE A 125 22.89 -7.49 2.56
N THR A 126 22.85 -6.54 3.50
CA THR A 126 24.07 -6.01 4.15
C THR A 126 24.91 -7.03 4.91
N ARG A 127 24.35 -8.20 5.26
CA ARG A 127 25.07 -9.27 5.94
C ARG A 127 25.82 -10.21 4.99
N ILE A 128 25.60 -10.07 3.69
CA ILE A 128 26.20 -10.92 2.66
C ILE A 128 27.62 -10.46 2.37
N SER A 129 28.51 -11.41 2.11
CA SER A 129 29.93 -11.15 1.86
C SER A 129 30.28 -11.01 0.37
N GLU A 130 29.39 -11.50 -0.48
CA GLU A 130 29.43 -11.53 -1.92
C GLU A 130 28.97 -10.21 -2.53
N HIS A 131 29.56 -9.85 -3.68
CA HIS A 131 29.09 -8.73 -4.48
C HIS A 131 28.00 -9.24 -5.42
N VAL A 132 26.79 -8.70 -5.27
CA VAL A 132 25.63 -9.14 -6.05
C VAL A 132 25.32 -8.11 -7.14
N ILE A 133 25.29 -8.56 -8.38
CA ILE A 133 24.73 -7.81 -9.50
C ILE A 133 23.29 -8.30 -9.65
N PHE A 134 22.31 -7.42 -9.45
CA PHE A 134 20.90 -7.77 -9.60
C PHE A 134 20.32 -7.16 -10.86
N ILE A 135 19.79 -8.00 -11.75
CA ILE A 135 19.32 -7.61 -13.08
C ILE A 135 17.80 -7.68 -13.14
N LEU A 136 17.17 -6.56 -13.48
CA LEU A 136 15.79 -6.47 -13.91
C LEU A 136 15.77 -6.35 -15.44
N ASP A 137 15.42 -7.43 -16.13
CA ASP A 137 15.32 -7.48 -17.60
C ASP A 137 13.90 -7.14 -18.04
N ASP A 138 13.80 -6.31 -19.09
CA ASP A 138 12.53 -5.90 -19.71
C ASP A 138 11.59 -5.03 -18.83
N TYR A 139 12.15 -4.13 -18.00
CA TYR A 139 11.39 -3.29 -17.04
C TYR A 139 10.26 -2.42 -17.65
N HIS A 140 10.32 -2.08 -18.93
CA HIS A 140 9.23 -1.39 -19.64
C HIS A 140 7.84 -2.07 -19.60
N LEU A 141 7.76 -3.34 -19.20
CA LEU A 141 6.50 -4.07 -19.01
C LEU A 141 5.80 -3.74 -17.68
N ILE A 142 6.50 -3.03 -16.79
CA ILE A 142 5.98 -2.54 -15.51
C ILE A 142 5.43 -1.13 -15.69
N ASP A 143 4.13 -0.98 -15.52
CA ASP A 143 3.35 0.26 -15.50
C ASP A 143 2.57 0.35 -14.18
N ALA A 144 3.30 0.29 -13.06
CA ALA A 144 2.73 0.32 -11.73
C ALA A 144 3.48 1.31 -10.85
N LYS A 145 2.87 2.47 -10.59
CA LYS A 145 3.43 3.52 -9.73
C LYS A 145 3.90 3.02 -8.35
N PRO A 146 3.17 2.14 -7.64
CA PRO A 146 3.65 1.59 -6.36
C PRO A 146 4.97 0.83 -6.47
N ILE A 147 5.26 0.19 -7.61
CA ILE A 147 6.53 -0.51 -7.87
C ILE A 147 7.65 0.51 -8.13
N ASP A 148 7.38 1.54 -8.94
CA ASP A 148 8.36 2.61 -9.22
C ASP A 148 8.78 3.39 -7.96
N ASP A 149 7.81 3.74 -7.11
CA ASP A 149 8.05 4.47 -5.87
C ASP A 149 8.91 3.60 -4.90
N ALA A 150 8.61 2.31 -4.80
CA ALA A 150 9.35 1.36 -3.96
C ALA A 150 10.74 0.99 -4.51
N LEU A 151 10.89 0.88 -5.83
CA LEU A 151 12.20 0.67 -6.47
C LEU A 151 13.08 1.93 -6.33
N THR A 152 12.47 3.12 -6.35
CA THR A 152 13.17 4.38 -6.02
C THR A 152 13.74 4.34 -4.61
N PHE A 153 12.92 3.92 -3.62
CA PHE A 153 13.38 3.74 -2.25
C PHE A 153 14.55 2.76 -2.15
N LEU A 154 14.45 1.61 -2.83
CA LEU A 154 15.52 0.60 -2.87
C LEU A 154 16.82 1.21 -3.42
N VAL A 155 16.77 1.90 -4.57
CA VAL A 155 17.94 2.50 -5.23
C VAL A 155 18.61 3.58 -4.37
N GLU A 156 17.82 4.37 -3.64
CA GLU A 156 18.36 5.41 -2.75
C GLU A 156 19.10 4.83 -1.53
N HIS A 157 18.78 3.59 -1.13
CA HIS A 157 19.34 2.91 0.06
C HIS A 157 20.16 1.65 -0.25
N LEU A 158 20.51 1.42 -1.53
CA LEU A 158 21.29 0.25 -1.96
C LEU A 158 22.63 0.14 -1.20
N PRO A 159 22.95 -1.02 -0.63
CA PRO A 159 24.24 -1.24 0.02
C PRO A 159 25.36 -1.38 -1.03
N PRO A 160 26.63 -1.10 -0.67
CA PRO A 160 27.74 -0.99 -1.62
C PRO A 160 28.09 -2.29 -2.36
N HIS A 161 27.66 -3.44 -1.85
CA HIS A 161 27.87 -4.75 -2.46
C HIS A 161 26.68 -5.24 -3.28
N LEU A 162 25.60 -4.46 -3.42
CA LEU A 162 24.50 -4.74 -4.35
C LEU A 162 24.47 -3.68 -5.45
N HIS A 163 24.59 -4.12 -6.70
CA HIS A 163 24.53 -3.26 -7.88
C HIS A 163 23.28 -3.60 -8.70
N LEU A 164 22.37 -2.64 -8.89
CA LEU A 164 21.15 -2.83 -9.66
C LEU A 164 21.39 -2.52 -11.14
N VAL A 165 20.92 -3.39 -12.02
CA VAL A 165 20.97 -3.24 -13.47
C VAL A 165 19.54 -3.31 -14.00
N ILE A 166 19.12 -2.29 -14.75
CA ILE A 166 17.80 -2.28 -15.39
C ILE A 166 18.00 -2.27 -16.91
N THR A 167 17.43 -3.26 -17.59
CA THR A 167 17.26 -3.21 -19.05
C THR A 167 15.83 -2.79 -19.37
N THR A 168 15.70 -1.86 -20.33
CA THR A 168 14.39 -1.30 -20.68
C THR A 168 14.38 -0.77 -22.11
N ARG A 169 13.18 -0.55 -22.66
CA ARG A 169 12.97 0.11 -23.97
C ARG A 169 12.81 1.61 -23.87
N GLN A 170 12.31 2.08 -22.74
CA GLN A 170 12.02 3.48 -22.44
C GLN A 170 12.49 3.83 -21.04
N ASP A 171 12.64 5.12 -20.75
CA ASP A 171 13.05 5.54 -19.41
C ASP A 171 12.00 5.13 -18.37
N PRO A 172 12.39 4.43 -17.29
CA PRO A 172 11.48 4.13 -16.19
C PRO A 172 11.15 5.42 -15.42
N ASN A 173 10.02 5.42 -14.70
CA ASN A 173 9.60 6.54 -13.84
C ASN A 173 10.41 6.63 -12.53
N LEU A 174 11.73 6.56 -12.64
CA LEU A 174 12.68 6.72 -11.55
C LEU A 174 13.28 8.14 -11.58
N PRO A 175 13.81 8.67 -10.46
CA PRO A 175 14.44 10.00 -10.43
C PRO A 175 15.85 9.99 -11.06
N LEU A 176 15.96 9.61 -12.34
CA LEU A 176 17.22 9.43 -13.08
C LEU A 176 18.09 10.70 -13.08
N ALA A 177 17.48 11.88 -13.21
CA ALA A 177 18.20 13.16 -13.18
C ALA A 177 18.94 13.39 -11.85
N ARG A 178 18.33 12.95 -10.73
CA ARG A 178 18.93 13.04 -9.39
C ARG A 178 20.10 12.07 -9.26
N LEU A 179 19.95 10.83 -9.70
CA LEU A 179 21.01 9.82 -9.66
C LEU A 179 22.20 10.23 -10.53
N ARG A 180 21.93 10.82 -11.70
CA ARG A 180 22.95 11.39 -12.60
C ARG A 180 23.73 12.52 -11.93
N ALA A 181 23.04 13.46 -11.28
CA ALA A 181 23.68 14.58 -10.58
C ALA A 181 24.56 14.13 -9.40
N ARG A 182 24.23 12.99 -8.77
CA ARG A 182 25.00 12.39 -7.66
C ARG A 182 26.12 11.44 -8.12
N GLY A 183 26.27 11.19 -9.42
CA GLY A 183 27.23 10.23 -9.94
C GLY A 183 26.90 8.76 -9.57
N GLN A 184 25.63 8.47 -9.24
CA GLN A 184 25.15 7.14 -8.83
C GLN A 184 24.56 6.32 -9.98
N LEU A 185 24.66 6.81 -11.23
CA LEU A 185 24.05 6.22 -12.41
C LEU A 185 25.08 5.97 -13.51
N THR A 186 25.10 4.76 -14.06
CA THR A 186 25.77 4.42 -15.32
C THR A 186 24.70 4.27 -16.40
N GLU A 187 24.80 4.98 -17.51
CA GLU A 187 23.81 4.90 -18.59
C GLU A 187 24.45 4.38 -19.87
N LEU A 188 23.78 3.42 -20.52
CA LEU A 188 24.05 2.98 -21.88
C LEU A 188 22.77 3.16 -22.70
N ARG A 189 22.85 3.98 -23.75
CA ARG A 189 21.73 4.33 -24.62
C ARG A 189 21.83 3.64 -25.98
N ALA A 190 20.79 3.74 -26.79
CA ALA A 190 20.74 3.13 -28.12
C ALA A 190 22.00 3.44 -28.96
N ASN A 191 22.47 4.70 -28.97
CA ASN A 191 23.69 5.10 -29.69
C ASN A 191 24.96 4.42 -29.16
N ASP A 192 25.04 4.16 -27.85
CA ASP A 192 26.15 3.43 -27.27
C ASP A 192 26.09 1.95 -27.68
N LEU A 193 24.90 1.37 -27.79
CA LEU A 193 24.71 -0.06 -28.04
C LEU A 193 24.82 -0.45 -29.51
N ARG A 194 24.80 0.49 -30.47
CA ARG A 194 25.07 0.22 -31.88
C ARG A 194 26.41 -0.48 -32.06
N PHE A 195 26.51 -1.45 -32.96
CA PHE A 195 27.81 -2.01 -33.33
C PHE A 195 28.68 -0.92 -33.95
N SER A 196 29.95 -0.87 -33.52
CA SER A 196 30.95 -0.12 -34.27
C SER A 196 31.24 -0.81 -35.60
N PRO A 197 31.86 -0.13 -36.58
CA PRO A 197 32.25 -0.76 -37.84
C PRO A 197 33.11 -2.02 -37.65
N SER A 198 33.99 -2.03 -36.64
CA SER A 198 34.80 -3.21 -36.28
C SER A 198 33.94 -4.32 -35.67
N GLU A 199 33.03 -4.00 -34.74
CA GLU A 199 32.10 -4.97 -34.14
C GLU A 199 31.17 -5.58 -35.21
N ALA A 200 30.70 -4.78 -36.17
CA ALA A 200 29.87 -5.23 -37.29
C ALA A 200 30.65 -6.14 -38.25
N ALA A 201 31.90 -5.81 -38.58
CA ALA A 201 32.77 -6.65 -39.39
C ALA A 201 33.04 -8.00 -38.73
N ASP A 202 33.38 -8.00 -37.43
CA ASP A 202 33.61 -9.22 -36.66
C ASP A 202 32.33 -10.05 -36.56
N PHE A 203 31.19 -9.42 -36.34
CA PHE A 203 29.89 -10.09 -36.33
C PHE A 203 29.56 -10.77 -37.65
N LEU A 204 29.65 -10.04 -38.77
CA LEU A 204 29.29 -10.53 -40.10
C LEU A 204 30.25 -11.63 -40.57
N ASN A 205 31.56 -11.40 -40.45
CA ASN A 205 32.54 -12.31 -41.04
C ASN A 205 32.97 -13.43 -40.09
N GLN A 206 33.24 -13.12 -38.81
CA GLN A 206 33.70 -14.14 -37.85
C GLN A 206 32.52 -14.84 -37.15
N GLY A 207 31.49 -14.09 -36.76
CA GLY A 207 30.33 -14.63 -36.05
C GLY A 207 29.36 -15.40 -36.94
N MET A 208 29.08 -14.86 -38.13
CA MET A 208 28.14 -15.43 -39.12
C MET A 208 28.81 -16.16 -40.28
N GLY A 209 30.15 -16.12 -40.36
CA GLY A 209 30.92 -16.83 -41.39
C GLY A 209 30.77 -16.26 -42.80
N LEU A 210 30.31 -15.00 -42.93
CA LEU A 210 30.22 -14.35 -44.23
C LEU A 210 31.64 -13.90 -44.67
N SER A 211 31.86 -13.78 -45.97
CA SER A 211 33.14 -13.31 -46.52
C SER A 211 32.94 -11.94 -47.19
N LEU A 212 32.33 -11.00 -46.46
CA LEU A 212 31.97 -9.69 -46.99
C LEU A 212 33.18 -8.77 -47.10
N SER A 213 33.20 -7.93 -48.15
CA SER A 213 34.20 -6.89 -48.31
C SER A 213 33.99 -5.74 -47.32
N ALA A 214 35.01 -4.90 -47.12
CA ALA A 214 34.89 -3.73 -46.25
C ALA A 214 33.82 -2.73 -46.75
N ASP A 215 33.65 -2.61 -48.06
CA ASP A 215 32.66 -1.72 -48.68
C ASP A 215 31.24 -2.26 -48.45
N ASP A 216 31.04 -3.57 -48.58
CA ASP A 216 29.77 -4.25 -48.29
C ASP A 216 29.38 -4.14 -46.81
N ILE A 217 30.35 -4.29 -45.89
CA ILE A 217 30.14 -4.11 -44.45
C ILE A 217 29.77 -2.67 -44.13
N THR A 218 30.47 -1.70 -44.71
CA THR A 218 30.19 -0.27 -44.51
C THR A 218 28.79 0.07 -45.00
N ALA A 219 28.40 -0.42 -46.19
CA ALA A 219 27.06 -0.22 -46.71
C ALA A 219 25.97 -0.83 -45.81
N LEU A 220 26.19 -2.02 -45.25
CA LEU A 220 25.27 -2.65 -44.30
C LEU A 220 25.21 -1.89 -42.97
N GLU A 221 26.34 -1.40 -42.47
CA GLU A 221 26.41 -0.63 -41.22
C GLU A 221 25.72 0.73 -41.34
N GLU A 222 25.96 1.47 -42.42
CA GLU A 222 25.28 2.75 -42.70
C GLU A 222 23.77 2.58 -42.81
N ARG A 223 23.30 1.47 -43.41
CA ARG A 223 21.86 1.22 -43.65
C ARG A 223 21.12 0.65 -42.45
N THR A 224 21.81 -0.10 -41.59
CA THR A 224 21.25 -0.63 -40.34
C THR A 224 21.52 0.29 -39.16
N GLU A 225 22.31 1.34 -39.37
CA GLU A 225 22.86 2.24 -38.35
C GLU A 225 23.48 1.48 -37.16
N GLY A 226 24.14 0.35 -37.43
CA GLY A 226 24.72 -0.52 -36.41
C GLY A 226 23.70 -1.24 -35.51
N TRP A 227 22.41 -1.30 -35.89
CA TRP A 227 21.39 -2.07 -35.17
C TRP A 227 21.69 -3.56 -35.26
N ILE A 228 22.04 -4.17 -34.11
CA ILE A 228 22.52 -5.55 -34.03
C ILE A 228 21.53 -6.55 -34.63
N ALA A 229 20.25 -6.45 -34.28
CA ALA A 229 19.23 -7.31 -34.88
C ALA A 229 19.10 -7.09 -36.39
N GLY A 230 19.19 -5.84 -36.88
CA GLY A 230 19.19 -5.53 -38.30
C GLY A 230 20.37 -6.15 -39.05
N LEU A 231 21.57 -6.06 -38.48
CA LEU A 231 22.76 -6.73 -39.01
C LEU A 231 22.65 -8.24 -38.96
N GLN A 232 22.08 -8.80 -37.89
CA GLN A 232 21.81 -10.24 -37.78
C GLN A 232 20.86 -10.71 -38.88
N LEU A 233 19.82 -9.93 -39.15
CA LEU A 233 18.84 -10.24 -40.18
C LEU A 233 19.46 -10.15 -41.57
N ALA A 234 20.18 -9.06 -41.88
CA ALA A 234 20.91 -8.92 -43.13
C ALA A 234 21.93 -10.05 -43.35
N ALA A 235 22.62 -10.47 -42.29
CA ALA A 235 23.58 -11.57 -42.35
C ALA A 235 22.93 -12.92 -42.73
N LEU A 236 21.79 -13.22 -42.12
CA LEU A 236 21.01 -14.42 -42.42
C LEU A 236 20.47 -14.37 -43.86
N SER A 237 20.14 -13.19 -44.40
CA SER A 237 19.69 -13.05 -45.80
C SER A 237 20.78 -13.43 -46.80
N LEU A 238 22.02 -13.10 -46.45
CA LEU A 238 23.18 -13.29 -47.32
C LEU A 238 23.66 -14.75 -47.34
N GLN A 239 23.26 -15.58 -46.37
CA GLN A 239 23.58 -17.00 -46.33
C GLN A 239 22.80 -17.77 -47.42
N GLY A 240 23.47 -18.05 -48.54
CA GLY A 240 22.92 -18.83 -49.66
C GLY A 240 22.74 -18.05 -50.97
N HIS A 241 22.97 -16.74 -50.97
CA HIS A 241 22.93 -15.91 -52.19
C HIS A 241 24.29 -15.90 -52.92
N GLN A 242 24.26 -16.00 -54.26
CA GLN A 242 25.46 -15.89 -55.10
C GLN A 242 25.89 -14.44 -55.38
N ASP A 243 24.94 -13.49 -55.34
CA ASP A 243 25.19 -12.04 -55.57
C ASP A 243 24.94 -11.24 -54.28
N VAL A 244 25.98 -11.19 -53.45
CA VAL A 244 25.98 -10.55 -52.13
C VAL A 244 25.90 -9.02 -52.24
N SER A 245 26.72 -8.40 -53.11
CA SER A 245 26.77 -6.95 -53.25
C SER A 245 25.50 -6.37 -53.89
N GLY A 246 24.88 -7.07 -54.85
CA GLY A 246 23.58 -6.67 -55.40
C GLY A 246 22.45 -6.68 -54.37
N PHE A 247 22.43 -7.67 -53.47
CA PHE A 247 21.47 -7.74 -52.37
C PHE A 247 21.68 -6.60 -51.36
N ILE A 248 22.93 -6.34 -50.96
CA ILE A 248 23.26 -5.25 -50.05
C ILE A 248 22.82 -3.90 -50.62
N GLN A 249 22.92 -3.71 -51.95
CA GLN A 249 22.41 -2.51 -52.61
C GLN A 249 20.87 -2.41 -52.62
N ALA A 250 20.15 -3.54 -52.70
CA ALA A 250 18.68 -3.60 -52.67
C ALA A 250 18.08 -3.51 -51.26
N PHE A 251 18.85 -3.80 -50.21
CA PHE A 251 18.45 -3.73 -48.80
C PHE A 251 18.25 -2.26 -48.36
N ALA A 252 17.10 -1.66 -48.64
CA ALA A 252 16.86 -0.22 -48.45
C ALA A 252 15.68 0.08 -47.49
N GLY A 253 16.02 0.43 -46.25
CA GLY A 253 15.49 1.62 -45.55
C GLY A 253 14.00 1.72 -45.24
N ASP A 254 13.50 0.90 -44.30
CA ASP A 254 12.58 1.30 -43.23
C ASP A 254 12.37 0.10 -42.28
N HIS A 255 11.87 0.31 -41.05
CA HIS A 255 11.52 -0.77 -40.10
C HIS A 255 10.60 -1.86 -40.70
N ARG A 256 9.92 -1.55 -41.82
CA ARG A 256 9.08 -2.44 -42.61
C ARG A 256 9.87 -3.55 -43.33
N TYR A 257 11.05 -3.25 -43.89
CA TYR A 257 11.88 -4.22 -44.62
C TYR A 257 12.43 -5.35 -43.74
N ILE A 258 12.56 -5.11 -42.44
CA ILE A 258 13.01 -6.11 -41.47
C ILE A 258 11.91 -7.13 -41.17
N VAL A 259 10.68 -6.66 -41.08
CA VAL A 259 9.50 -7.54 -40.97
C VAL A 259 9.37 -8.32 -42.26
N ASP A 260 9.45 -7.66 -43.42
CA ASP A 260 9.38 -8.31 -44.73
C ASP A 260 10.48 -9.37 -44.90
N TYR A 261 11.70 -9.13 -44.42
CA TYR A 261 12.77 -10.14 -44.40
C TYR A 261 12.49 -11.32 -43.45
N LEU A 262 12.08 -11.07 -42.19
CA LEU A 262 11.73 -12.14 -41.24
C LEU A 262 10.65 -13.07 -41.81
N VAL A 263 9.80 -12.53 -42.68
CA VAL A 263 8.75 -13.25 -43.37
C VAL A 263 9.31 -13.99 -44.59
N GLU A 264 9.82 -13.27 -45.59
CA GLU A 264 10.20 -13.84 -46.89
C GLU A 264 11.38 -14.83 -46.81
N GLU A 265 12.30 -14.64 -45.86
CA GLU A 265 13.60 -15.31 -45.88
C GLU A 265 13.82 -16.24 -44.69
N VAL A 266 13.21 -15.93 -43.53
CA VAL A 266 13.29 -16.80 -42.35
C VAL A 266 12.07 -17.71 -42.30
N LEU A 267 10.86 -17.14 -42.35
CA LEU A 267 9.61 -17.89 -42.19
C LEU A 267 9.23 -18.68 -43.45
N ASP A 268 9.22 -18.04 -44.62
CA ASP A 268 8.74 -18.64 -45.88
C ASP A 268 9.72 -19.65 -46.52
N ARG A 269 11.00 -19.61 -46.12
CA ARG A 269 12.00 -20.61 -46.52
C ARG A 269 11.99 -21.88 -45.66
N GLN A 270 11.22 -21.92 -44.56
CA GLN A 270 11.14 -23.12 -43.73
C GLN A 270 10.28 -24.22 -44.37
N PRO A 271 10.59 -25.50 -44.09
CA PRO A 271 9.63 -26.57 -44.32
C PRO A 271 8.31 -26.26 -43.60
N GLU A 272 7.19 -26.56 -44.25
CA GLU A 272 5.85 -26.22 -43.75
C GLU A 272 5.60 -26.69 -42.30
N SER A 273 6.16 -27.84 -41.92
CA SER A 273 6.06 -28.37 -40.56
C SER A 273 6.76 -27.51 -39.50
N VAL A 274 7.89 -26.88 -39.84
CA VAL A 274 8.66 -25.99 -38.96
C VAL A 274 8.02 -24.61 -38.92
N ARG A 275 7.61 -24.09 -40.08
CA ARG A 275 6.86 -22.83 -40.21
C ARG A 275 5.60 -22.86 -39.35
N SER A 276 4.78 -23.90 -39.52
CA SER A 276 3.57 -24.13 -38.73
C SER A 276 3.85 -24.21 -37.23
N PHE A 277 4.91 -24.92 -36.82
CA PHE A 277 5.30 -25.01 -35.41
C PHE A 277 5.67 -23.64 -34.81
N MET A 278 6.45 -22.83 -35.53
CA MET A 278 6.84 -21.49 -35.05
C MET A 278 5.62 -20.56 -34.91
N LEU A 279 4.74 -20.54 -35.91
CA LEU A 279 3.52 -19.74 -35.85
C LEU A 279 2.61 -20.16 -34.69
N GLN A 280 2.32 -21.45 -34.56
CA GLN A 280 1.38 -21.97 -33.56
C GLN A 280 1.89 -21.81 -32.11
N THR A 281 3.21 -21.78 -31.91
CA THR A 281 3.81 -21.58 -30.59
C THR A 281 4.08 -20.12 -30.25
N ALA A 282 3.83 -19.18 -31.17
CA ALA A 282 4.08 -17.75 -30.97
C ALA A 282 3.18 -17.11 -29.90
N ILE A 283 2.06 -17.75 -29.58
CA ILE A 283 1.14 -17.32 -28.52
C ILE A 283 1.72 -17.49 -27.10
N LEU A 284 2.85 -18.20 -26.97
CA LEU A 284 3.45 -18.56 -25.70
C LEU A 284 4.61 -17.62 -25.36
N ASP A 285 4.58 -17.04 -24.17
CA ASP A 285 5.72 -16.25 -23.66
C ASP A 285 6.97 -17.12 -23.44
N ARG A 286 6.73 -18.40 -23.08
CA ARG A 286 7.75 -19.40 -22.79
C ARG A 286 7.36 -20.75 -23.36
N LEU A 287 8.35 -21.44 -23.89
CA LEU A 287 8.23 -22.67 -24.67
C LEU A 287 8.93 -23.79 -23.91
N ASN A 288 8.28 -24.94 -23.76
CA ASN A 288 8.96 -26.19 -23.43
C ASN A 288 8.45 -27.29 -24.35
N GLY A 289 9.13 -28.45 -24.38
CA GLY A 289 8.74 -29.55 -25.24
C GLY A 289 7.26 -29.97 -25.07
N SER A 290 6.82 -30.24 -23.84
CA SER A 290 5.48 -30.76 -23.57
C SER A 290 4.35 -29.74 -23.79
N LEU A 291 4.58 -28.46 -23.54
CA LEU A 291 3.66 -27.36 -23.80
C LEU A 291 3.54 -27.10 -25.31
N CYS A 292 4.66 -27.10 -26.03
CA CYS A 292 4.64 -26.98 -27.48
C CYS A 292 3.90 -28.17 -28.12
N GLU A 293 4.10 -29.38 -27.63
CA GLU A 293 3.37 -30.58 -28.06
C GLU A 293 1.87 -30.46 -27.77
N ALA A 294 1.50 -29.99 -26.57
CA ALA A 294 0.11 -29.78 -26.19
C ALA A 294 -0.59 -28.72 -27.06
N VAL A 295 0.08 -27.60 -27.33
CA VAL A 295 -0.49 -26.49 -28.12
C VAL A 295 -0.59 -26.85 -29.60
N THR A 296 0.49 -27.36 -30.20
CA THR A 296 0.55 -27.64 -31.64
C THR A 296 -0.09 -28.98 -32.03
N GLY A 297 -0.19 -29.93 -31.09
CA GLY A 297 -0.55 -31.33 -31.38
C GLY A 297 0.54 -32.10 -32.13
N GLN A 298 1.72 -31.52 -32.32
CA GLN A 298 2.84 -32.12 -33.04
C GLN A 298 3.81 -32.78 -32.03
N GLN A 299 4.40 -33.93 -32.38
CA GLN A 299 5.35 -34.64 -31.53
C GLN A 299 6.78 -34.07 -31.64
N GLU A 300 7.64 -34.47 -30.69
CA GLU A 300 9.07 -34.14 -30.62
C GLU A 300 9.35 -32.64 -30.42
N GLY A 301 8.54 -32.00 -29.56
CA GLY A 301 8.62 -30.55 -29.32
C GLY A 301 9.99 -30.10 -28.85
N ILE A 302 10.65 -30.90 -27.99
CA ILE A 302 12.00 -30.56 -27.50
C ILE A 302 13.07 -30.65 -28.58
N ALA A 303 13.02 -31.68 -29.44
CA ALA A 303 13.98 -31.85 -30.53
C ALA A 303 13.85 -30.72 -31.58
N ARG A 304 12.63 -30.25 -31.82
CA ARG A 304 12.37 -29.08 -32.68
C ARG A 304 12.91 -27.79 -32.07
N LEU A 305 12.68 -27.54 -30.78
CA LEU A 305 13.24 -26.37 -30.10
C LEU A 305 14.78 -26.36 -30.15
N GLU A 306 15.42 -27.52 -29.96
CA GLU A 306 16.88 -27.65 -30.11
C GLU A 306 17.33 -27.41 -31.57
N ALA A 307 16.59 -27.89 -32.56
CA ALA A 307 16.90 -27.64 -33.97
C ALA A 307 16.77 -26.15 -34.31
N LEU A 308 15.74 -25.47 -33.80
CA LEU A 308 15.55 -24.03 -33.96
C LEU A 308 16.67 -23.22 -33.28
N GLU A 309 17.09 -23.60 -32.08
CA GLU A 309 18.24 -23.01 -31.39
C GLU A 309 19.53 -23.17 -32.22
N ARG A 310 19.84 -24.38 -32.69
CA ARG A 310 21.05 -24.66 -33.49
C ARG A 310 21.04 -23.95 -34.84
N GLY A 311 19.87 -23.76 -35.43
CA GLY A 311 19.67 -23.04 -36.70
C GLY A 311 19.66 -21.52 -36.56
N ASN A 312 19.86 -20.96 -35.36
CA ASN A 312 19.79 -19.53 -35.08
C ASN A 312 18.43 -18.86 -35.39
N TYR A 313 17.33 -19.61 -35.31
CA TYR A 313 15.95 -19.13 -35.57
C TYR A 313 15.36 -18.31 -34.41
N PHE A 314 16.17 -17.44 -33.82
CA PHE A 314 15.76 -16.50 -32.78
C PHE A 314 15.13 -17.13 -31.52
N VAL A 315 15.45 -18.39 -31.22
CA VAL A 315 15.08 -19.07 -29.98
C VAL A 315 16.17 -18.90 -28.93
N VAL A 316 15.80 -18.66 -27.67
CA VAL A 316 16.71 -18.44 -26.54
C VAL A 316 16.39 -19.42 -25.42
N PRO A 317 17.35 -20.23 -24.91
CA PRO A 317 17.12 -21.09 -23.76
C PRO A 317 16.97 -20.28 -22.45
N LEU A 318 16.09 -20.74 -21.57
CA LEU A 318 15.71 -20.14 -20.29
C LEU A 318 16.11 -21.00 -19.07
N ASP A 319 16.82 -22.10 -19.27
CA ASP A 319 17.41 -22.90 -18.20
C ASP A 319 18.66 -23.68 -18.68
N ASP A 320 19.49 -24.14 -17.73
CA ASP A 320 20.71 -24.91 -18.02
C ASP A 320 20.40 -26.27 -18.64
N ARG A 321 19.25 -26.84 -18.25
CA ARG A 321 18.78 -28.14 -18.73
C ARG A 321 18.15 -28.08 -20.13
N ARG A 322 18.00 -26.88 -20.69
CA ARG A 322 17.41 -26.63 -22.02
C ARG A 322 16.01 -27.23 -22.16
N ASN A 323 15.23 -27.18 -21.09
CA ASN A 323 13.82 -27.56 -21.14
C ASN A 323 12.95 -26.38 -21.52
N TRP A 324 13.34 -25.16 -21.15
CA TRP A 324 12.58 -23.95 -21.39
C TRP A 324 13.29 -23.03 -22.38
N TYR A 325 12.51 -22.40 -23.25
CA TYR A 325 12.96 -21.49 -24.27
C TYR A 325 12.00 -20.30 -24.38
N ARG A 326 12.42 -19.25 -25.09
CA ARG A 326 11.54 -18.19 -25.59
C ARG A 326 11.94 -17.79 -27.00
N TYR A 327 10.99 -17.29 -27.78
CA TYR A 327 11.32 -16.53 -28.98
C TYR A 327 11.93 -15.17 -28.60
N HIS A 328 12.80 -14.66 -29.45
CA HIS A 328 13.20 -13.26 -29.38
C HIS A 328 11.96 -12.39 -29.60
N HIS A 329 11.76 -11.37 -28.77
CA HIS A 329 10.50 -10.63 -28.69
C HIS A 329 10.01 -10.05 -30.03
N LEU A 330 10.91 -9.49 -30.86
CA LEU A 330 10.54 -9.00 -32.19
C LEU A 330 10.05 -10.13 -33.12
N PHE A 331 10.70 -11.29 -33.05
CA PHE A 331 10.32 -12.43 -33.87
C PHE A 331 9.01 -13.03 -33.39
N ALA A 332 8.79 -13.12 -32.07
CA ALA A 332 7.51 -13.53 -31.49
C ALA A 332 6.34 -12.67 -31.99
N GLN A 333 6.54 -11.34 -32.04
CA GLN A 333 5.53 -10.40 -32.57
C GLN A 333 5.25 -10.63 -34.05
N VAL A 334 6.28 -10.85 -34.88
CA VAL A 334 6.10 -11.16 -36.30
C VAL A 334 5.38 -12.50 -36.48
N LEU A 335 5.80 -13.55 -35.78
CA LEU A 335 5.15 -14.85 -35.82
C LEU A 335 3.68 -14.77 -35.39
N TYR A 336 3.38 -14.01 -34.33
CA TYR A 336 2.01 -13.83 -33.86
C TYR A 336 1.17 -13.03 -34.87
N ALA A 337 1.72 -11.97 -35.48
CA ALA A 337 1.04 -11.23 -36.54
C ALA A 337 0.71 -12.11 -37.75
N HIS A 338 1.63 -13.00 -38.14
CA HIS A 338 1.40 -13.97 -39.22
C HIS A 338 0.41 -15.06 -38.84
N LEU A 339 0.46 -15.56 -37.61
CA LEU A 339 -0.54 -16.48 -37.09
C LEU A 339 -1.95 -15.86 -37.18
N MET A 340 -2.09 -14.59 -36.79
CA MET A 340 -3.34 -13.85 -36.89
C MET A 340 -3.79 -13.61 -38.33
N ALA A 341 -2.85 -13.41 -39.27
CA ALA A 341 -3.18 -13.17 -40.68
C ALA A 341 -3.55 -14.45 -41.45
N GLU A 342 -2.88 -15.57 -41.14
CA GLU A 342 -2.97 -16.81 -41.92
C GLU A 342 -3.84 -17.89 -41.27
N GLN A 343 -3.87 -17.94 -39.94
CA GLN A 343 -4.49 -19.01 -39.14
C GLN A 343 -5.32 -18.43 -37.99
N HIS A 344 -6.02 -17.31 -38.23
CA HIS A 344 -6.85 -16.64 -37.23
C HIS A 344 -7.78 -17.61 -36.49
N ASP A 345 -8.46 -18.50 -37.24
CA ASP A 345 -9.41 -19.48 -36.69
C ASP A 345 -8.76 -20.46 -35.71
N LEU A 346 -7.44 -20.65 -35.78
CA LEU A 346 -6.70 -21.57 -34.91
C LEU A 346 -6.24 -20.91 -33.61
N VAL A 347 -6.13 -19.57 -33.56
CA VAL A 347 -5.56 -18.83 -32.42
C VAL A 347 -6.30 -19.15 -31.12
N ALA A 348 -7.64 -19.13 -31.15
CA ALA A 348 -8.46 -19.48 -30.00
C ALA A 348 -8.18 -20.92 -29.51
N THR A 349 -8.11 -21.88 -30.43
CA THR A 349 -7.80 -23.29 -30.11
C THR A 349 -6.40 -23.45 -29.51
N LEU A 350 -5.40 -22.71 -29.98
CA LEU A 350 -4.04 -22.76 -29.43
C LEU A 350 -4.03 -22.22 -27.99
N HIS A 351 -4.70 -21.10 -27.74
CA HIS A 351 -4.84 -20.54 -26.39
C HIS A 351 -5.62 -21.47 -25.45
N GLN A 352 -6.68 -22.13 -25.92
CA GLN A 352 -7.41 -23.15 -25.14
C GLN A 352 -6.48 -24.29 -24.69
N ARG A 353 -5.72 -24.88 -25.62
CA ARG A 353 -4.76 -25.95 -25.31
C ARG A 353 -3.67 -25.50 -24.33
N ALA A 354 -3.19 -24.27 -24.48
CA ALA A 354 -2.24 -23.68 -23.54
C ALA A 354 -2.85 -23.54 -22.15
N SER A 355 -4.10 -23.06 -22.06
CA SER A 355 -4.84 -22.93 -20.79
C SER A 355 -5.02 -24.28 -20.09
N GLU A 356 -5.35 -25.35 -20.81
CA GLU A 356 -5.44 -26.72 -20.28
C GLU A 356 -4.11 -27.21 -19.72
N TRP A 357 -3.02 -27.02 -20.46
CA TRP A 357 -1.70 -27.42 -20.00
C TRP A 357 -1.27 -26.68 -18.74
N TYR A 358 -1.47 -25.35 -18.69
CA TYR A 358 -1.11 -24.54 -17.52
C TYR A 358 -1.94 -24.90 -16.28
N GLU A 359 -3.23 -25.21 -16.43
CA GLU A 359 -4.08 -25.69 -15.34
C GLU A 359 -3.53 -27.01 -14.74
N GLN A 360 -3.21 -27.99 -15.59
CA GLN A 360 -2.68 -29.29 -15.18
C GLN A 360 -1.33 -29.19 -14.45
N HIS A 361 -0.55 -28.14 -14.73
CA HIS A 361 0.75 -27.88 -14.10
C HIS A 361 0.66 -26.86 -12.95
N HIS A 362 -0.55 -26.54 -12.47
CA HIS A 362 -0.82 -25.64 -11.35
C HIS A 362 -0.41 -24.17 -11.55
N TYR A 363 -0.25 -23.72 -12.79
CA TYR A 363 -0.02 -22.31 -13.15
C TYR A 363 -1.35 -21.61 -13.45
N ARG A 364 -2.16 -21.39 -12.40
CA ARG A 364 -3.55 -20.89 -12.54
C ARG A 364 -3.65 -19.53 -13.22
N ALA A 365 -2.78 -18.58 -12.89
CA ALA A 365 -2.82 -17.24 -13.48
C ALA A 365 -2.56 -17.27 -14.99
N ASP A 366 -1.55 -18.04 -15.44
CA ASP A 366 -1.28 -18.27 -16.87
C ASP A 366 -2.48 -18.97 -17.55
N ALA A 367 -3.09 -19.95 -16.89
CA ALA A 367 -4.26 -20.65 -17.42
C ALA A 367 -5.46 -19.71 -17.64
N ILE A 368 -5.75 -18.82 -16.68
CA ILE A 368 -6.82 -17.81 -16.80
C ILE A 368 -6.52 -16.84 -17.94
N ARG A 369 -5.28 -16.33 -18.02
CA ARG A 369 -4.85 -15.41 -19.09
C ARG A 369 -5.03 -16.03 -20.47
N HIS A 370 -4.62 -17.28 -20.66
CA HIS A 370 -4.81 -17.98 -21.94
C HIS A 370 -6.29 -18.27 -22.22
N ALA A 371 -7.12 -18.57 -21.23
CA ALA A 371 -8.55 -18.74 -21.44
C ALA A 371 -9.24 -17.42 -21.87
N LEU A 372 -8.89 -16.30 -21.24
CA LEU A 372 -9.37 -14.97 -21.65
C LEU A 372 -8.91 -14.61 -23.07
N ALA A 373 -7.64 -14.87 -23.42
CA ALA A 373 -7.11 -14.62 -24.75
C ALA A 373 -7.71 -15.54 -25.84
N ALA A 374 -8.21 -16.71 -25.47
CA ALA A 374 -8.97 -17.58 -26.36
C ALA A 374 -10.42 -17.13 -26.57
N GLU A 375 -10.89 -16.10 -25.84
CA GLU A 375 -12.31 -15.78 -25.67
C GLU A 375 -13.13 -16.98 -25.15
N ASP A 376 -12.47 -17.94 -24.50
CA ASP A 376 -13.10 -19.05 -23.80
C ASP A 376 -13.51 -18.60 -22.40
N PHE A 377 -14.50 -17.71 -22.39
CA PHE A 377 -14.93 -17.03 -21.18
C PHE A 377 -15.53 -18.00 -20.14
N GLU A 378 -16.16 -19.10 -20.57
CA GLU A 378 -16.70 -20.13 -19.66
C GLU A 378 -15.59 -20.83 -18.88
N ARG A 379 -14.50 -21.20 -19.57
CA ARG A 379 -13.31 -21.75 -18.92
C ARG A 379 -12.65 -20.72 -18.00
N ALA A 380 -12.47 -19.49 -18.48
CA ALA A 380 -11.88 -18.41 -17.67
C ALA A 380 -12.68 -18.18 -16.37
N ALA A 381 -14.01 -18.11 -16.48
CA ALA A 381 -14.94 -17.98 -15.36
C ALA A 381 -14.78 -19.10 -14.33
N THR A 382 -14.67 -20.35 -14.78
CA THR A 382 -14.47 -21.52 -13.90
C THR A 382 -13.13 -21.42 -13.15
N LEU A 383 -12.05 -21.11 -13.86
CA LEU A 383 -10.72 -20.96 -13.26
C LEU A 383 -10.65 -19.78 -12.28
N ILE A 384 -11.29 -18.66 -12.60
CA ILE A 384 -11.38 -17.49 -11.71
C ILE A 384 -12.14 -17.86 -10.43
N ALA A 385 -13.29 -18.52 -10.54
CA ALA A 385 -14.08 -18.95 -9.38
C ALA A 385 -13.26 -19.82 -8.40
N LEU A 386 -12.44 -20.73 -8.93
CA LEU A 386 -11.54 -21.56 -8.13
C LEU A 386 -10.37 -20.77 -7.49
N ALA A 387 -9.97 -19.65 -8.08
CA ALA A 387 -8.87 -18.83 -7.58
C ALA A 387 -9.29 -17.85 -6.46
N VAL A 388 -10.56 -17.45 -6.40
CA VAL A 388 -11.04 -16.40 -5.48
C VAL A 388 -10.66 -16.64 -4.01
N PRO A 389 -10.82 -17.84 -3.40
CA PRO A 389 -10.51 -18.03 -1.99
C PRO A 389 -9.04 -17.74 -1.65
N ASP A 390 -8.11 -18.19 -2.50
CA ASP A 390 -6.68 -17.96 -2.33
C ASP A 390 -6.31 -16.49 -2.58
N MET A 391 -6.94 -15.84 -3.56
CA MET A 391 -6.71 -14.41 -3.86
C MET A 391 -7.21 -13.49 -2.74
N ARG A 392 -8.39 -13.77 -2.16
CA ARG A 392 -8.91 -13.03 -1.00
C ARG A 392 -8.01 -13.21 0.22
N ARG A 393 -7.49 -14.42 0.43
CA ARG A 393 -6.53 -14.68 1.51
C ARG A 393 -5.22 -13.92 1.29
N SER A 394 -4.76 -13.76 0.06
CA SER A 394 -3.49 -13.10 -0.29
C SER A 394 -3.60 -11.62 -0.69
N ARG A 395 -4.79 -10.99 -0.53
CA ARG A 395 -5.07 -9.58 -0.87
C ARG A 395 -4.71 -9.19 -2.30
N GLN A 396 -5.05 -10.06 -3.25
CA GLN A 396 -4.87 -9.81 -4.69
C GLN A 396 -6.17 -9.29 -5.31
N GLU A 397 -6.90 -8.40 -4.61
CA GLU A 397 -8.21 -7.93 -5.07
C GLU A 397 -8.14 -7.14 -6.38
N VAL A 398 -7.01 -6.48 -6.67
CA VAL A 398 -6.79 -5.75 -7.93
C VAL A 398 -6.71 -6.72 -9.11
N THR A 399 -5.83 -7.72 -9.04
CA THR A 399 -5.70 -8.77 -10.07
C THR A 399 -7.03 -9.50 -10.27
N LEU A 400 -7.76 -9.80 -9.19
CA LEU A 400 -9.08 -10.42 -9.29
C LEU A 400 -10.09 -9.50 -10.00
N LEU A 401 -10.10 -8.21 -9.67
CA LEU A 401 -10.97 -7.23 -10.31
C LEU A 401 -10.69 -7.11 -11.80
N ASP A 402 -9.42 -7.12 -12.22
CA ASP A 402 -9.03 -7.05 -13.63
C ASP A 402 -9.49 -8.29 -14.42
N TRP A 403 -9.33 -9.48 -13.84
CA TRP A 403 -9.86 -10.71 -14.45
C TRP A 403 -11.39 -10.69 -14.57
N LEU A 404 -12.10 -10.22 -13.54
CA LEU A 404 -13.57 -10.12 -13.57
C LEU A 404 -14.06 -9.05 -14.56
N LYS A 405 -13.31 -7.96 -14.74
CA LYS A 405 -13.59 -6.92 -15.77
C LYS A 405 -13.43 -7.44 -17.19
N ALA A 406 -12.54 -8.41 -17.42
CA ALA A 406 -12.30 -8.99 -18.74
C ALA A 406 -13.41 -9.98 -19.19
N LEU A 407 -14.26 -10.45 -18.28
CA LEU A 407 -15.36 -11.37 -18.61
C LEU A 407 -16.59 -10.63 -19.17
N PRO A 408 -17.33 -11.23 -20.14
CA PRO A 408 -18.61 -10.70 -20.62
C PRO A 408 -19.65 -10.59 -19.50
N ASN A 409 -20.44 -9.51 -19.53
CA ASN A 409 -21.45 -9.26 -18.52
C ASN A 409 -22.56 -10.32 -18.52
N GLU A 410 -22.88 -10.87 -19.67
CA GLU A 410 -23.87 -11.95 -19.84
C GLU A 410 -23.45 -13.20 -19.07
N LEU A 411 -22.16 -13.55 -19.10
CA LEU A 411 -21.62 -14.69 -18.38
C LEU A 411 -21.59 -14.46 -16.87
N ILE A 412 -21.16 -13.26 -16.44
CA ILE A 412 -21.18 -12.87 -15.03
C ILE A 412 -22.61 -12.94 -14.45
N ARG A 413 -23.62 -12.55 -15.25
CA ARG A 413 -25.04 -12.66 -14.90
C ARG A 413 -25.54 -14.09 -14.82
N ALA A 414 -25.06 -14.95 -15.70
CA ALA A 414 -25.43 -16.36 -15.71
C ALA A 414 -24.82 -17.14 -14.54
N GLN A 415 -23.66 -16.70 -14.02
CA GLN A 415 -22.95 -17.32 -12.91
C GLN A 415 -23.03 -16.44 -11.63
N PRO A 416 -23.98 -16.69 -10.72
CA PRO A 416 -24.27 -15.79 -9.60
C PRO A 416 -23.09 -15.62 -8.64
N MET A 417 -22.26 -16.66 -8.46
CA MET A 417 -21.06 -16.58 -7.60
C MET A 417 -20.04 -15.57 -8.13
N LEU A 418 -19.85 -15.48 -9.45
CA LEU A 418 -18.96 -14.46 -10.03
C LEU A 418 -19.52 -13.06 -9.84
N SER A 419 -20.83 -12.87 -9.98
CA SER A 419 -21.48 -11.59 -9.67
C SER A 419 -21.20 -11.15 -8.22
N VAL A 420 -21.30 -12.07 -7.25
CA VAL A 420 -21.03 -11.76 -5.85
C VAL A 420 -19.54 -11.49 -5.59
N HIS A 421 -18.63 -12.27 -6.18
CA HIS A 421 -17.19 -12.01 -6.06
C HIS A 421 -16.79 -10.67 -6.65
N TYR A 422 -17.41 -10.27 -7.76
CA TYR A 422 -17.19 -8.97 -8.38
C TYR A 422 -17.70 -7.84 -7.48
N ALA A 423 -18.91 -7.96 -6.93
CA ALA A 423 -19.41 -6.98 -5.95
C ALA A 423 -18.45 -6.83 -4.74
N GLY A 424 -17.91 -7.94 -4.24
CA GLY A 424 -16.91 -7.94 -3.17
C GLY A 424 -15.60 -7.27 -3.54
N ALA A 425 -15.05 -7.56 -4.72
CA ALA A 425 -13.81 -6.93 -5.21
C ALA A 425 -13.97 -5.41 -5.41
N LEU A 426 -15.14 -4.97 -5.88
CA LEU A 426 -15.48 -3.54 -6.00
C LEU A 426 -15.55 -2.85 -4.62
N LEU A 427 -16.31 -3.43 -3.68
CA LEU A 427 -16.45 -2.90 -2.31
C LEU A 427 -15.11 -2.78 -1.58
N LEU A 428 -14.25 -3.79 -1.70
CA LEU A 428 -12.92 -3.80 -1.05
C LEU A 428 -11.95 -2.79 -1.67
N ASN A 429 -12.08 -2.49 -2.96
CA ASN A 429 -11.33 -1.43 -3.63
C ASN A 429 -11.92 -0.03 -3.40
N GLY A 430 -13.06 0.09 -2.70
CA GLY A 430 -13.77 1.35 -2.48
C GLY A 430 -14.52 1.87 -3.72
N ASP A 431 -14.62 1.05 -4.77
CA ASP A 431 -15.40 1.36 -5.96
C ASP A 431 -16.86 0.96 -5.70
N LEU A 432 -17.67 1.92 -5.27
CA LEU A 432 -19.10 1.68 -5.00
C LEU A 432 -19.92 1.63 -6.30
N GLU A 433 -19.36 2.05 -7.42
CA GLU A 433 -20.05 2.05 -8.71
C GLU A 433 -20.18 0.62 -9.22
N GLY A 434 -21.39 0.22 -9.62
CA GLY A 434 -21.66 -1.12 -10.15
C GLY A 434 -21.87 -2.24 -9.10
N VAL A 435 -21.53 -2.02 -7.82
CA VAL A 435 -21.78 -3.01 -6.74
C VAL A 435 -23.25 -3.44 -6.71
N GLU A 436 -24.16 -2.48 -6.69
CA GLU A 436 -25.61 -2.71 -6.63
C GLU A 436 -26.11 -3.51 -7.84
N ALA A 437 -25.56 -3.25 -9.04
CA ALA A 437 -25.94 -3.97 -10.24
C ALA A 437 -25.54 -5.45 -10.16
N ARG A 438 -24.33 -5.75 -9.66
CA ARG A 438 -23.84 -7.13 -9.52
C ARG A 438 -24.59 -7.90 -8.45
N LEU A 439 -24.92 -7.27 -7.32
CA LEU A 439 -25.74 -7.93 -6.30
C LEU A 439 -27.15 -8.24 -6.82
N ARG A 440 -27.78 -7.31 -7.56
CA ARG A 440 -29.10 -7.57 -8.18
C ARG A 440 -29.07 -8.70 -9.20
N ASP A 441 -27.99 -8.83 -9.97
CA ASP A 441 -27.84 -9.91 -10.94
C ASP A 441 -27.79 -11.27 -10.21
N ALA A 442 -27.07 -11.38 -9.09
CA ALA A 442 -27.05 -12.58 -8.26
C ALA A 442 -28.41 -12.86 -7.57
N GLU A 443 -29.12 -11.84 -7.10
CA GLU A 443 -30.44 -11.96 -6.47
C GLU A 443 -31.52 -12.45 -7.45
N ARG A 444 -31.56 -11.90 -8.68
CA ARG A 444 -32.49 -12.35 -9.72
C ARG A 444 -32.32 -13.83 -10.05
N TRP A 445 -31.08 -14.29 -10.08
CA TRP A 445 -30.78 -15.71 -10.27
C TRP A 445 -31.36 -16.54 -9.11
N LEU A 446 -31.14 -16.09 -7.86
CA LEU A 446 -31.66 -16.75 -6.66
C LEU A 446 -33.19 -16.84 -6.67
N ASP A 447 -33.89 -15.73 -6.98
CA ASP A 447 -35.36 -15.68 -7.04
C ASP A 447 -35.93 -16.61 -8.12
N THR A 448 -35.23 -16.71 -9.27
CA THR A 448 -35.60 -17.63 -10.35
C THR A 448 -35.50 -19.08 -9.88
N MET A 449 -34.40 -19.46 -9.20
CA MET A 449 -34.22 -20.81 -8.68
C MET A 449 -35.21 -21.16 -7.56
N ILE A 450 -35.56 -20.22 -6.68
CA ILE A 450 -36.59 -20.40 -5.65
C ILE A 450 -37.95 -20.66 -6.31
N THR A 451 -38.29 -19.89 -7.35
CA THR A 451 -39.55 -20.05 -8.10
C THR A 451 -39.62 -21.42 -8.77
N ILE A 452 -38.53 -21.86 -9.39
CA ILE A 452 -38.44 -23.20 -10.00
C ILE A 452 -38.68 -24.28 -8.95
N ARG A 453 -37.98 -24.22 -7.80
CA ARG A 453 -38.15 -25.17 -6.67
C ARG A 453 -39.58 -25.21 -6.13
N ALA A 454 -40.25 -24.06 -6.06
CA ALA A 454 -41.62 -23.97 -5.57
C ALA A 454 -42.67 -24.52 -6.56
N SER A 455 -42.32 -24.64 -7.84
CA SER A 455 -43.21 -25.09 -8.92
C SER A 455 -43.05 -26.57 -9.31
N SER A 456 -41.99 -27.24 -8.87
CA SER A 456 -41.69 -28.64 -9.17
C SER A 456 -42.21 -29.60 -8.08
N ASP A 457 -43.49 -29.95 -8.13
CA ASP A 457 -44.10 -31.07 -7.36
C ASP A 457 -43.86 -32.44 -8.05
N ASP A 458 -43.20 -32.46 -9.22
CA ASP A 458 -43.03 -33.65 -10.06
C ASP A 458 -41.61 -34.23 -9.97
N LEU A 459 -41.53 -35.54 -9.74
CA LEU A 459 -40.33 -36.37 -9.46
C LEU A 459 -39.30 -36.46 -10.62
N SER A 460 -39.28 -35.50 -11.55
CA SER A 460 -38.24 -35.36 -12.58
C SER A 460 -37.14 -34.34 -12.20
N ALA A 461 -37.24 -33.74 -11.01
CA ALA A 461 -36.26 -32.79 -10.47
C ALA A 461 -34.95 -33.43 -9.96
N GLU A 462 -34.59 -34.65 -10.39
CA GLU A 462 -33.29 -35.27 -10.09
C GLU A 462 -32.13 -34.72 -10.95
N GLU A 463 -32.39 -33.96 -12.03
CA GLU A 463 -31.32 -33.42 -12.89
C GLU A 463 -30.82 -32.01 -12.54
N ILE A 464 -31.48 -31.29 -11.61
CA ILE A 464 -30.95 -30.03 -11.05
C ILE A 464 -30.54 -30.29 -9.60
N VAL A 465 -29.53 -31.15 -9.41
CA VAL A 465 -28.82 -31.25 -8.13
C VAL A 465 -27.99 -29.99 -7.95
N LEU A 466 -28.63 -28.91 -7.49
CA LEU A 466 -27.91 -27.77 -6.92
C LEU A 466 -27.46 -28.18 -5.52
N ASP A 467 -26.15 -28.16 -5.30
CA ASP A 467 -25.59 -28.33 -3.96
C ASP A 467 -26.25 -27.35 -3.00
N GLU A 468 -26.96 -27.88 -2.00
CA GLU A 468 -27.66 -27.07 -1.01
C GLU A 468 -26.67 -26.20 -0.22
N GLN A 469 -25.43 -26.65 -0.08
CA GLN A 469 -24.35 -25.91 0.56
C GLN A 469 -23.92 -24.70 -0.29
N GLU A 470 -23.71 -24.87 -1.60
CA GLU A 470 -23.42 -23.76 -2.52
C GLU A 470 -24.55 -22.72 -2.55
N PHE A 471 -25.81 -23.17 -2.54
CA PHE A 471 -26.97 -22.28 -2.51
C PHE A 471 -27.04 -21.43 -1.23
N ARG A 472 -26.75 -22.04 -0.07
CA ARG A 472 -26.68 -21.34 1.23
C ARG A 472 -25.51 -20.36 1.26
N TYR A 473 -24.35 -20.76 0.75
CA TYR A 473 -23.16 -19.90 0.66
C TYR A 473 -23.39 -18.67 -0.24
N LEU A 474 -24.02 -18.86 -1.40
CA LEU A 474 -24.39 -17.75 -2.28
C LEU A 474 -25.32 -16.77 -1.55
N SER A 475 -26.36 -17.29 -0.89
CA SER A 475 -27.34 -16.47 -0.18
C SER A 475 -26.72 -15.70 0.99
N SER A 476 -25.86 -16.34 1.78
CA SER A 476 -25.13 -15.68 2.88
C SER A 476 -24.15 -14.64 2.35
N SER A 477 -23.45 -14.92 1.25
CA SER A 477 -22.50 -13.99 0.63
C SER A 477 -23.19 -12.76 0.03
N ILE A 478 -24.35 -12.91 -0.62
CA ILE A 478 -25.18 -11.77 -1.06
C ILE A 478 -25.57 -10.93 0.16
N ALA A 479 -26.09 -11.56 1.22
CA ALA A 479 -26.48 -10.85 2.45
C ALA A 479 -25.30 -10.10 3.09
N MET A 480 -24.10 -10.69 3.10
CA MET A 480 -22.89 -10.04 3.63
C MET A 480 -22.55 -8.76 2.88
N HIS A 481 -22.54 -8.79 1.53
CA HIS A 481 -22.23 -7.61 0.74
C HIS A 481 -23.38 -6.57 0.79
N ARG A 482 -24.64 -7.00 0.91
CA ARG A 482 -25.78 -6.12 1.17
C ARG A 482 -25.66 -5.39 2.51
N ALA A 483 -25.23 -6.09 3.56
CA ALA A 483 -24.93 -5.47 4.85
C ALA A 483 -23.80 -4.44 4.74
N ALA A 484 -22.74 -4.74 3.99
CA ALA A 484 -21.66 -3.79 3.75
C ALA A 484 -22.13 -2.53 2.98
N VAL A 485 -22.98 -2.68 1.96
CA VAL A 485 -23.58 -1.55 1.23
C VAL A 485 -24.51 -0.72 2.12
N ALA A 486 -25.37 -1.36 2.91
CA ALA A 486 -26.24 -0.67 3.85
C ALA A 486 -25.40 0.15 4.86
N LEU A 487 -24.27 -0.40 5.31
CA LEU A 487 -23.37 0.28 6.23
C LEU A 487 -22.74 1.53 5.60
N THR A 488 -22.27 1.46 4.34
CA THR A 488 -21.72 2.65 3.65
C THR A 488 -22.76 3.75 3.43
N GLN A 489 -24.04 3.39 3.38
CA GLN A 489 -25.18 4.31 3.30
C GLN A 489 -25.70 4.76 4.67
N VAL A 490 -25.06 4.33 5.76
CA VAL A 490 -25.46 4.62 7.16
C VAL A 490 -26.86 4.05 7.49
N ASP A 491 -27.33 3.05 6.76
CA ASP A 491 -28.56 2.32 7.04
C ASP A 491 -28.31 1.22 8.09
N VAL A 492 -28.42 1.62 9.36
CA VAL A 492 -28.23 0.72 10.51
C VAL A 492 -29.24 -0.44 10.47
N ALA A 493 -30.50 -0.16 10.16
CA ALA A 493 -31.55 -1.18 10.17
C ALA A 493 -31.32 -2.21 9.05
N GLY A 494 -30.98 -1.75 7.84
CA GLY A 494 -30.60 -2.62 6.74
C GLY A 494 -29.36 -3.45 7.05
N THR A 495 -28.31 -2.82 7.60
CA THR A 495 -27.06 -3.51 7.98
C THR A 495 -27.34 -4.64 8.96
N MET A 496 -28.11 -4.38 10.02
CA MET A 496 -28.50 -5.38 11.02
C MET A 496 -29.34 -6.50 10.41
N THR A 497 -30.31 -6.15 9.56
CA THR A 497 -31.18 -7.12 8.88
C THR A 497 -30.37 -8.10 8.04
N TYR A 498 -29.48 -7.56 7.20
CA TYR A 498 -28.68 -8.38 6.30
C TYR A 498 -27.59 -9.16 7.04
N ALA A 499 -26.94 -8.57 8.05
CA ALA A 499 -25.95 -9.28 8.85
C ALA A 499 -26.57 -10.44 9.66
N GLN A 500 -27.78 -10.27 10.21
CA GLN A 500 -28.51 -11.37 10.83
C GLN A 500 -28.84 -12.46 9.80
N ARG A 501 -29.25 -12.07 8.59
CA ARG A 501 -29.48 -13.02 7.49
C ARG A 501 -28.22 -13.80 7.10
N VAL A 502 -27.02 -13.23 7.24
CA VAL A 502 -25.77 -14.00 7.09
C VAL A 502 -25.69 -15.08 8.16
N LEU A 503 -25.91 -14.76 9.43
CA LEU A 503 -25.86 -15.73 10.54
C LEU A 503 -26.91 -16.84 10.40
N ASP A 504 -28.08 -16.52 9.84
CA ASP A 504 -29.16 -17.49 9.65
C ASP A 504 -28.89 -18.45 8.47
N LEU A 505 -28.11 -18.01 7.47
CA LEU A 505 -27.90 -18.75 6.21
C LEU A 505 -26.51 -19.37 6.07
N ALA A 506 -25.49 -18.80 6.72
CA ALA A 506 -24.11 -19.26 6.60
C ALA A 506 -23.95 -20.67 7.19
N PRO A 507 -23.30 -21.61 6.46
CA PRO A 507 -22.92 -22.91 6.99
C PRO A 507 -22.06 -22.81 8.26
N GLU A 508 -22.16 -23.76 9.20
CA GLU A 508 -21.42 -23.71 10.48
C GLU A 508 -19.88 -23.62 10.32
N ASP A 509 -19.35 -24.15 9.22
CA ASP A 509 -17.94 -24.12 8.84
C ASP A 509 -17.51 -22.81 8.16
N ASP A 510 -18.43 -21.93 7.77
CA ASP A 510 -18.13 -20.59 7.24
C ASP A 510 -17.76 -19.61 8.37
N HIS A 511 -16.65 -19.89 9.04
CA HIS A 511 -16.15 -19.08 10.14
C HIS A 511 -15.86 -17.63 9.75
N LEU A 512 -15.47 -17.40 8.48
CA LEU A 512 -15.20 -16.06 7.96
C LEU A 512 -16.49 -15.27 7.75
N GLY A 513 -17.53 -15.88 7.17
CA GLY A 513 -18.85 -15.25 7.04
C GLY A 513 -19.47 -14.89 8.39
N HIS A 514 -19.35 -15.78 9.38
CA HIS A 514 -19.79 -15.50 10.75
C HIS A 514 -19.01 -14.35 11.41
N ALA A 515 -17.70 -14.31 11.23
CA ALA A 515 -16.87 -13.21 11.73
C ALA A 515 -17.25 -11.88 11.07
N ALA A 516 -17.45 -11.87 9.75
CA ALA A 516 -17.86 -10.69 9.00
C ALA A 516 -19.23 -10.17 9.43
N ALA A 517 -20.21 -11.05 9.62
CA ALA A 517 -21.54 -10.69 10.12
C ALA A 517 -21.48 -10.02 11.50
N ALA A 518 -20.74 -10.63 12.45
CA ALA A 518 -20.55 -10.06 13.78
C ALA A 518 -19.86 -8.69 13.73
N GLY A 519 -18.86 -8.53 12.84
CA GLY A 519 -18.18 -7.25 12.62
C GLY A 519 -19.11 -6.16 12.07
N LEU A 520 -19.92 -6.49 11.06
CA LEU A 520 -20.90 -5.57 10.45
C LEU A 520 -21.99 -5.15 11.45
N MET A 521 -22.50 -6.07 12.27
CA MET A 521 -23.42 -5.74 13.37
C MET A 521 -22.74 -4.83 14.40
N GLY A 522 -21.49 -5.12 14.75
CA GLY A 522 -20.70 -4.28 15.65
C GLY A 522 -20.55 -2.85 15.14
N LEU A 523 -20.26 -2.67 13.84
CA LEU A 523 -20.22 -1.36 13.19
C LEU A 523 -21.59 -0.68 13.21
N ALA A 524 -22.67 -1.37 12.88
CA ALA A 524 -24.02 -0.80 12.88
C ALA A 524 -24.47 -0.33 14.29
N TYR A 525 -24.18 -1.11 15.32
CA TYR A 525 -24.44 -0.72 16.71
C TYR A 525 -23.57 0.46 17.14
N TRP A 526 -22.31 0.51 16.71
CA TRP A 526 -21.45 1.66 16.98
C TRP A 526 -21.98 2.91 16.29
N THR A 527 -22.36 2.83 15.01
CA THR A 527 -22.96 3.93 14.22
C THR A 527 -24.24 4.47 14.86
N SER A 528 -25.11 3.61 15.41
CA SER A 528 -26.33 4.02 16.12
C SER A 528 -26.12 4.49 17.56
N GLY A 529 -24.90 4.34 18.10
CA GLY A 529 -24.58 4.75 19.47
C GLY A 529 -24.96 3.74 20.55
N ASN A 530 -25.34 2.50 20.19
CA ASN A 530 -25.52 1.39 21.13
C ASN A 530 -24.15 0.74 21.41
N LEU A 531 -23.33 1.44 22.19
CA LEU A 531 -21.91 1.11 22.34
C LEU A 531 -21.65 -0.25 23.01
N GLU A 532 -22.49 -0.68 23.96
CA GLU A 532 -22.29 -1.97 24.63
C GLU A 532 -22.60 -3.16 23.70
N ALA A 533 -23.69 -3.09 22.94
CA ALA A 533 -23.99 -4.08 21.91
C ALA A 533 -22.92 -4.10 20.82
N GLY A 534 -22.45 -2.91 20.39
CA GLY A 534 -21.36 -2.77 19.43
C GLY A 534 -20.07 -3.43 19.91
N HIS A 535 -19.68 -3.17 21.16
CA HIS A 535 -18.50 -3.81 21.77
C HIS A 535 -18.64 -5.33 21.83
N GLN A 536 -19.81 -5.85 22.20
CA GLN A 536 -20.04 -7.30 22.29
C GLN A 536 -19.93 -7.98 20.91
N SER A 537 -20.58 -7.43 19.89
CA SER A 537 -20.53 -7.96 18.52
C SER A 537 -19.12 -7.90 17.92
N TYR A 538 -18.39 -6.80 18.11
CA TYR A 538 -17.00 -6.71 17.65
C TYR A 538 -16.04 -7.63 18.40
N SER A 539 -16.30 -7.90 19.68
CA SER A 539 -15.52 -8.85 20.47
C SER A 539 -15.71 -10.28 19.94
N ASP A 540 -16.92 -10.65 19.55
CA ASP A 540 -17.19 -11.95 18.90
C ASP A 540 -16.48 -12.04 17.53
N CYS A 541 -16.55 -10.98 16.73
CA CYS A 541 -15.80 -10.88 15.47
C CYS A 541 -14.29 -11.13 15.68
N MET A 542 -13.67 -10.41 16.60
CA MET A 542 -12.24 -10.57 16.93
C MET A 542 -11.91 -11.99 17.39
N ALA A 543 -12.73 -12.58 18.27
CA ALA A 543 -12.52 -13.93 18.77
C ALA A 543 -12.60 -14.99 17.66
N ARG A 544 -13.53 -14.84 16.71
CA ARG A 544 -13.64 -15.73 15.55
C ARG A 544 -12.43 -15.62 14.63
N LEU A 545 -12.00 -14.40 14.30
CA LEU A 545 -10.82 -14.16 13.45
C LEU A 545 -9.54 -14.75 14.04
N LEU A 546 -9.34 -14.62 15.36
CA LEU A 546 -8.20 -15.23 16.04
C LEU A 546 -8.20 -16.76 15.96
N ARG A 547 -9.37 -17.41 16.08
CA ARG A 547 -9.48 -18.88 15.98
C ARG A 547 -9.08 -19.43 14.62
N ILE A 548 -9.34 -18.67 13.56
CA ILE A 548 -8.99 -19.05 12.18
C ILE A 548 -7.63 -18.51 11.72
N GLY A 549 -6.86 -17.89 12.61
CA GLY A 549 -5.50 -17.39 12.31
C GLY A 549 -5.45 -16.06 11.56
N HIS A 550 -6.57 -15.33 11.45
CA HIS A 550 -6.65 -14.00 10.83
C HIS A 550 -6.24 -12.89 11.81
N ILE A 551 -4.97 -12.92 12.24
CA ILE A 551 -4.46 -12.06 13.32
C ILE A 551 -4.54 -10.57 12.96
N SER A 552 -4.24 -10.18 11.72
CA SER A 552 -4.23 -8.76 11.32
C SER A 552 -5.63 -8.14 11.34
N ASP A 553 -6.64 -8.89 10.88
CA ASP A 553 -8.03 -8.43 10.93
C ASP A 553 -8.50 -8.31 12.41
N ALA A 554 -8.05 -9.22 13.28
CA ALA A 554 -8.29 -9.13 14.72
C ALA A 554 -7.61 -7.91 15.40
N ILE A 555 -6.42 -7.51 14.95
CA ILE A 555 -5.74 -6.28 15.40
C ILE A 555 -6.58 -5.05 14.99
N GLY A 556 -7.14 -5.04 13.77
CA GLY A 556 -8.09 -4.03 13.33
C GLY A 556 -9.33 -3.93 14.23
N CYS A 557 -9.88 -5.07 14.67
CA CYS A 557 -10.97 -5.11 15.64
C CYS A 557 -10.60 -4.49 16.99
N ALA A 558 -9.37 -4.68 17.47
CA ALA A 558 -8.93 -4.12 18.75
C ALA A 558 -8.96 -2.58 18.74
N ILE A 559 -8.67 -1.94 17.60
CA ILE A 559 -8.77 -0.47 17.45
C ILE A 559 -10.22 -0.01 17.62
N ALA A 560 -11.16 -0.67 16.92
CA ALA A 560 -12.59 -0.36 17.03
C ALA A 560 -13.12 -0.57 18.45
N LEU A 561 -12.75 -1.69 19.11
CA LEU A 561 -13.13 -1.98 20.49
C LEU A 561 -12.65 -0.91 21.48
N ALA A 562 -11.41 -0.45 21.32
CA ALA A 562 -10.87 0.62 22.14
C ALA A 562 -11.59 1.95 21.89
N ASP A 563 -11.86 2.32 20.63
CA ASP A 563 -12.59 3.54 20.27
C ASP A 563 -14.03 3.54 20.85
N ILE A 564 -14.71 2.38 20.86
CA ILE A 564 -16.02 2.20 21.51
C ILE A 564 -15.90 2.42 23.03
N ARG A 565 -14.90 1.82 23.68
CA ARG A 565 -14.67 1.99 25.14
C ARG A 565 -14.35 3.43 25.51
N ILE A 566 -13.66 4.18 24.64
CA ILE A 566 -13.46 5.63 24.80
C ILE A 566 -14.79 6.38 24.79
N GLY A 567 -15.72 6.04 23.87
CA GLY A 567 -17.06 6.62 23.83
C GLY A 567 -17.86 6.36 25.13
N GLN A 568 -17.75 5.15 25.68
CA GLN A 568 -18.38 4.78 26.95
C GLN A 568 -17.72 5.39 28.19
N GLY A 569 -16.64 6.16 28.01
CA GLY A 569 -15.87 6.77 29.08
C GLY A 569 -14.86 5.84 29.76
N ARG A 570 -14.76 4.57 29.37
CA ARG A 570 -13.94 3.52 30.01
C ARG A 570 -12.50 3.53 29.51
N MET A 571 -11.78 4.61 29.82
CA MET A 571 -10.43 4.86 29.32
C MET A 571 -9.42 3.76 29.72
N ARG A 572 -9.50 3.23 30.95
CA ARG A 572 -8.59 2.15 31.39
C ARG A 572 -8.77 0.87 30.56
N GLU A 573 -10.00 0.51 30.24
CA GLU A 573 -10.27 -0.65 29.38
C GLU A 573 -9.75 -0.42 27.96
N ALA A 574 -9.92 0.79 27.41
CA ALA A 574 -9.39 1.13 26.09
C ALA A 574 -7.85 1.03 26.04
N MET A 575 -7.14 1.54 27.05
CA MET A 575 -5.68 1.41 27.16
C MET A 575 -5.25 -0.07 27.16
N ASN A 576 -5.89 -0.90 27.99
CA ASN A 576 -5.60 -2.33 28.05
C ASN A 576 -5.83 -3.03 26.71
N THR A 577 -6.87 -2.65 25.96
CA THR A 577 -7.14 -3.20 24.62
C THR A 577 -6.02 -2.86 23.64
N TYR A 578 -5.56 -1.61 23.60
CA TYR A 578 -4.42 -1.22 22.76
C TYR A 578 -3.12 -1.93 23.17
N GLU A 579 -2.83 -2.03 24.47
CA GLU A 579 -1.62 -2.70 24.97
C GLU A 579 -1.61 -4.20 24.64
N ARG A 580 -2.75 -4.88 24.79
CA ARG A 580 -2.89 -6.29 24.38
C ARG A 580 -2.76 -6.46 22.87
N GLY A 581 -3.33 -5.54 22.09
CA GLY A 581 -3.18 -5.53 20.64
C GLY A 581 -1.71 -5.36 20.21
N LEU A 582 -0.97 -4.46 20.86
CA LEU A 582 0.48 -4.27 20.62
C LEU A 582 1.29 -5.52 21.00
N GLN A 583 0.94 -6.18 22.11
CA GLN A 583 1.58 -7.45 22.49
C GLN A 583 1.34 -8.52 21.42
N LEU A 584 0.11 -8.65 20.93
CA LEU A 584 -0.24 -9.58 19.84
C LEU A 584 0.54 -9.24 18.55
N ALA A 585 0.70 -7.95 18.25
CA ALA A 585 1.47 -7.47 17.11
C ALA A 585 2.99 -7.74 17.20
N THR A 586 3.50 -8.03 18.40
CA THR A 586 4.94 -8.20 18.67
C THR A 586 5.34 -9.68 18.87
N GLN A 587 4.39 -10.59 19.13
CA GLN A 587 4.66 -11.98 19.52
C GLN A 587 5.15 -12.92 18.39
N GLN A 588 5.16 -12.51 17.12
CA GLN A 588 5.58 -13.35 15.98
C GLN A 588 6.95 -12.99 15.36
N GLY A 589 7.97 -12.78 16.20
CA GLY A 589 9.35 -13.11 15.85
C GLY A 589 9.98 -12.55 14.56
N GLY A 590 9.55 -11.39 14.04
CA GLY A 590 10.26 -10.79 12.90
C GLY A 590 9.80 -9.42 12.37
N SER A 591 8.52 -9.04 12.47
CA SER A 591 8.08 -7.69 12.03
C SER A 591 6.85 -7.20 12.78
N VAL A 592 6.72 -5.87 12.94
CA VAL A 592 5.56 -5.24 13.58
C VAL A 592 4.37 -5.33 12.65
N LEU A 593 3.30 -6.03 13.08
CA LEU A 593 2.07 -6.19 12.31
C LEU A 593 1.33 -4.86 12.09
N ARG A 594 0.59 -4.77 10.98
CA ARG A 594 -0.22 -3.60 10.60
C ARG A 594 -1.28 -3.30 11.68
N GLY A 595 -1.43 -2.03 12.05
CA GLY A 595 -2.32 -1.56 13.11
C GLY A 595 -1.60 -1.19 14.42
N ALA A 596 -0.34 -1.58 14.61
CA ALA A 596 0.44 -1.20 15.79
C ALA A 596 0.65 0.32 15.89
N SER A 597 0.89 0.99 14.74
CA SER A 597 0.96 2.45 14.67
C SER A 597 -0.34 3.12 15.11
N ASP A 598 -1.49 2.58 14.68
CA ASP A 598 -2.81 3.09 15.08
C ASP A 598 -3.07 2.93 16.58
N MET A 599 -2.61 1.85 17.19
CA MET A 599 -2.70 1.65 18.63
C MET A 599 -1.88 2.67 19.41
N HIS A 600 -0.70 3.03 18.92
CA HIS A 600 0.09 4.12 19.50
C HIS A 600 -0.58 5.49 19.33
N VAL A 601 -1.23 5.75 18.19
CA VAL A 601 -2.07 6.95 18.02
C VAL A 601 -3.20 6.97 19.06
N GLY A 602 -3.94 5.86 19.22
CA GLY A 602 -5.00 5.74 20.22
C GLY A 602 -4.49 5.95 21.66
N LEU A 603 -3.38 5.32 22.04
CA LEU A 603 -2.74 5.51 23.34
C LEU A 603 -2.34 6.98 23.56
N SER A 604 -1.82 7.65 22.53
CA SER A 604 -1.45 9.06 22.64
C SER A 604 -2.63 9.95 23.01
N GLU A 605 -3.82 9.69 22.45
CA GLU A 605 -5.02 10.43 22.80
C GLU A 605 -5.42 10.19 24.26
N LEU A 606 -5.31 8.95 24.75
CA LEU A 606 -5.65 8.61 26.13
C LEU A 606 -4.68 9.26 27.14
N TYR A 607 -3.38 9.27 26.86
CA TYR A 607 -2.41 10.00 27.69
C TYR A 607 -2.62 11.51 27.64
N ARG A 608 -3.01 12.05 26.47
CA ARG A 608 -3.41 13.46 26.36
C ARG A 608 -4.61 13.75 27.25
N GLU A 609 -5.66 12.92 27.23
CA GLU A 609 -6.85 13.11 28.10
C GLU A 609 -6.50 13.15 29.60
N ARG A 610 -5.41 12.47 30.02
CA ARG A 610 -4.84 12.47 31.38
C ARG A 610 -3.88 13.64 31.67
N ASP A 611 -3.66 14.53 30.71
CA ASP A 611 -2.69 15.63 30.77
C ASP A 611 -1.21 15.20 30.84
N ASP A 612 -0.90 13.95 30.46
CA ASP A 612 0.48 13.50 30.25
C ASP A 612 0.89 13.71 28.78
N LEU A 613 1.17 14.96 28.43
CA LEU A 613 1.54 15.33 27.05
C LEU A 613 2.88 14.74 26.62
N ASN A 614 3.75 14.40 27.57
CA ASN A 614 5.06 13.81 27.26
C ASN A 614 4.87 12.36 26.80
N ALA A 615 4.13 11.55 27.57
CA ALA A 615 3.79 10.18 27.16
C ALA A 615 2.97 10.16 25.87
N ALA A 616 2.03 11.10 25.71
CA ALA A 616 1.25 11.24 24.48
C ALA A 616 2.16 11.49 23.26
N THR A 617 3.11 12.42 23.39
CA THR A 617 4.06 12.73 22.30
C THR A 617 4.99 11.54 22.01
N GLN A 618 5.48 10.84 23.03
CA GLN A 618 6.31 9.65 22.85
C GLN A 618 5.59 8.55 22.08
N HIS A 619 4.30 8.33 22.34
CA HIS A 619 3.52 7.37 21.57
C HIS A 619 3.33 7.79 20.10
N LEU A 620 3.10 9.08 19.81
CA LEU A 620 3.04 9.54 18.42
C LEU A 620 4.39 9.44 17.71
N LEU A 621 5.50 9.70 18.41
CA LEU A 621 6.84 9.47 17.87
C LEU A 621 7.04 7.99 17.58
N ARG A 622 6.61 7.09 18.47
CA ARG A 622 6.70 5.65 18.25
C ARG A 622 5.86 5.19 17.05
N SER A 623 4.63 5.70 16.92
CA SER A 623 3.81 5.48 15.72
C SER A 623 4.52 5.94 14.45
N LYS A 624 5.23 7.07 14.49
CA LYS A 624 5.99 7.59 13.34
C LYS A 624 7.23 6.75 13.04
N GLU A 625 7.95 6.28 14.07
CA GLU A 625 9.11 5.39 13.94
C GLU A 625 8.74 4.04 13.31
N LEU A 626 7.56 3.51 13.62
CA LEU A 626 7.01 2.30 12.99
C LEU A 626 6.67 2.52 11.50
N GLY A 627 6.65 3.77 11.03
CA GLY A 627 6.40 4.18 9.65
C GLY A 627 4.91 4.24 9.30
N GLU A 628 4.56 5.16 8.40
CA GLU A 628 3.20 5.32 7.81
C GLU A 628 2.64 4.00 7.30
N PHE A 629 3.57 3.21 6.82
CA PHE A 629 3.46 1.85 6.39
C PHE A 629 2.76 0.93 7.42
N THR A 630 3.22 0.78 8.65
CA THR A 630 2.60 -0.18 9.58
C THR A 630 1.22 0.28 10.11
N GLY A 631 0.75 1.45 9.67
CA GLY A 631 -0.59 1.95 9.91
C GLY A 631 -1.64 1.40 8.94
N LEU A 632 -2.89 1.39 9.39
CA LEU A 632 -4.04 1.33 8.49
C LEU A 632 -4.11 2.63 7.64
N PRO A 633 -4.79 2.66 6.48
CA PRO A 633 -4.84 3.86 5.63
C PRO A 633 -5.27 5.15 6.37
N GLN A 634 -6.12 5.01 7.37
CA GLN A 634 -6.59 6.08 8.26
C GLN A 634 -5.52 6.64 9.20
N ASN A 635 -4.42 5.92 9.44
CA ASN A 635 -3.37 6.33 10.37
C ASN A 635 -2.83 7.73 10.05
N LEU A 636 -2.67 8.03 8.76
CA LEU A 636 -2.11 9.29 8.28
C LEU A 636 -2.88 10.52 8.77
N TYR A 637 -4.21 10.48 8.72
CA TYR A 637 -5.04 11.58 9.22
C TYR A 637 -5.22 11.50 10.74
N ARG A 638 -5.40 10.29 11.32
CA ARG A 638 -5.58 10.11 12.77
C ARG A 638 -4.37 10.58 13.57
N TRP A 639 -3.15 10.34 13.06
CA TRP A 639 -1.91 10.83 13.67
C TRP A 639 -1.88 12.36 13.71
N ARG A 640 -2.26 13.02 12.61
CA ARG A 640 -2.32 14.50 12.52
C ARG A 640 -3.35 15.08 13.45
N VAL A 641 -4.53 14.45 13.54
CA VAL A 641 -5.57 14.83 14.52
C VAL A 641 -5.03 14.71 15.95
N ALA A 642 -4.41 13.58 16.31
CA ALA A 642 -3.85 13.39 17.65
C ALA A 642 -2.75 14.42 17.97
N MET A 643 -1.84 14.69 17.02
CA MET A 643 -0.80 15.72 17.18
C MET A 643 -1.40 17.13 17.30
N ALA A 644 -2.43 17.46 16.52
CA ALA A 644 -3.14 18.73 16.61
C ALA A 644 -3.73 18.93 18.01
N ARG A 645 -4.33 17.88 18.60
CA ARG A 645 -4.88 17.94 19.95
C ARG A 645 -3.81 18.07 21.04
N ILE A 646 -2.59 17.56 20.81
CA ILE A 646 -1.45 17.81 21.70
C ILE A 646 -0.96 19.26 21.56
N ARG A 647 -0.89 19.80 20.33
CA ARG A 647 -0.52 21.20 20.06
C ARG A 647 -1.51 22.18 20.69
N GLU A 648 -2.81 21.91 20.54
CA GLU A 648 -3.89 22.64 21.21
C GLU A 648 -3.68 22.63 22.73
N ALA A 649 -3.44 21.45 23.30
CA ALA A 649 -3.16 21.26 24.72
C ALA A 649 -1.90 21.97 25.25
N GLN A 650 -0.95 22.30 24.36
CA GLN A 650 0.25 23.09 24.62
C GLN A 650 0.06 24.60 24.39
N GLY A 651 -1.12 25.02 23.93
CA GLY A 651 -1.45 26.41 23.58
C GLY A 651 -1.00 26.83 22.17
N ASP A 652 -0.52 25.91 21.33
CA ASP A 652 -0.16 26.16 19.93
C ASP A 652 -1.38 25.97 19.00
N LEU A 653 -2.31 26.93 19.06
CA LEU A 653 -3.59 26.83 18.34
C LEU A 653 -3.42 26.91 16.82
N ASP A 654 -2.52 27.74 16.31
CA ASP A 654 -2.28 27.86 14.87
C ASP A 654 -1.62 26.59 14.31
N GLY A 655 -0.60 26.05 15.00
CA GLY A 655 0.00 24.77 14.62
C GLY A 655 -0.98 23.59 14.68
N ALA A 656 -1.95 23.63 15.60
CA ALA A 656 -3.03 22.65 15.65
C ALA A 656 -3.98 22.77 14.44
N LEU A 657 -4.34 23.99 14.02
CA LEU A 657 -5.18 24.21 12.84
C LEU A 657 -4.52 23.73 11.55
N ASP A 658 -3.23 24.00 11.37
CA ASP A 658 -2.48 23.55 10.19
C ASP A 658 -2.50 22.02 10.06
N LEU A 659 -2.27 21.31 11.17
CA LEU A 659 -2.34 19.85 11.22
C LEU A 659 -3.75 19.31 10.91
N LEU A 660 -4.82 19.98 11.37
CA LEU A 660 -6.18 19.57 11.03
C LEU A 660 -6.50 19.80 9.55
N HIS A 661 -6.00 20.87 8.92
CA HIS A 661 -6.12 21.06 7.47
C HIS A 661 -5.38 19.99 6.67
N GLU A 662 -4.20 19.58 7.12
CA GLU A 662 -3.51 18.43 6.52
C GLU A 662 -4.29 17.13 6.70
N ALA A 663 -4.85 16.89 7.89
CA ALA A 663 -5.64 15.71 8.18
C ALA A 663 -6.87 15.62 7.25
N GLU A 664 -7.55 16.73 6.99
CA GLU A 664 -8.71 16.79 6.10
C GLU A 664 -8.37 16.41 4.65
N ARG A 665 -7.20 16.83 4.14
CA ARG A 665 -6.73 16.45 2.79
C ARG A 665 -6.40 14.97 2.66
N LEU A 666 -6.00 14.34 3.76
CA LEU A 666 -5.63 12.92 3.83
C LEU A 666 -6.78 12.02 4.29
N TYR A 667 -7.92 12.61 4.63
CA TYR A 667 -9.08 11.86 5.08
C TYR A 667 -9.59 10.96 3.96
N LYS A 668 -9.74 9.68 4.29
CA LYS A 668 -10.41 8.69 3.46
C LYS A 668 -11.49 8.05 4.31
N SER A 669 -12.71 7.99 3.77
CA SER A 669 -13.80 7.27 4.43
C SER A 669 -13.43 5.80 4.52
N ASP A 670 -13.63 5.22 5.70
CA ASP A 670 -13.58 3.78 5.93
C ASP A 670 -14.95 3.32 6.47
N PHE A 671 -15.03 2.07 6.91
CA PHE A 671 -16.27 1.53 7.51
C PHE A 671 -16.47 1.96 8.97
N PHE A 672 -15.52 2.67 9.59
CA PHE A 672 -15.68 3.15 10.97
C PHE A 672 -16.52 4.43 10.98
N PRO A 673 -17.48 4.56 11.93
CA PRO A 673 -18.31 5.76 12.01
C PRO A 673 -17.46 6.99 12.38
N ASN A 674 -17.62 8.07 11.62
CA ASN A 674 -16.94 9.34 11.88
C ASN A 674 -17.63 10.12 13.01
N VAL A 675 -17.45 9.66 14.25
CA VAL A 675 -18.09 10.24 15.46
C VAL A 675 -17.44 11.54 15.95
N ARG A 676 -16.29 11.93 15.38
CA ARG A 676 -15.56 13.17 15.71
C ARG A 676 -14.97 13.81 14.46
N PRO A 677 -15.80 14.46 13.63
CA PRO A 677 -15.34 15.01 12.36
C PRO A 677 -14.26 16.10 12.56
N ILE A 678 -13.26 16.09 11.68
CA ILE A 678 -12.13 17.04 11.69
C ILE A 678 -12.63 18.49 11.64
N ALA A 679 -13.71 18.76 10.89
CA ALA A 679 -14.33 20.07 10.79
C ALA A 679 -14.82 20.59 12.16
N ALA A 680 -15.45 19.74 12.97
CA ALA A 680 -15.91 20.13 14.31
C ALA A 680 -14.75 20.35 15.29
N LEU A 681 -13.66 19.58 15.18
CA LEU A 681 -12.43 19.81 15.96
C LEU A 681 -11.82 21.18 15.64
N ARG A 682 -11.79 21.56 14.35
CA ARG A 682 -11.33 22.88 13.91
C ARG A 682 -12.15 24.02 14.50
N VAL A 683 -13.48 23.86 14.55
CA VAL A 683 -14.39 24.83 15.14
C VAL A 683 -14.10 25.04 16.63
N ARG A 684 -13.78 23.98 17.38
CA ARG A 684 -13.37 24.10 18.79
C ARG A 684 -12.12 24.96 18.97
N ILE A 685 -11.13 24.82 18.07
CA ILE A 685 -9.95 25.68 18.08
C ILE A 685 -10.31 27.14 17.72
N TRP A 686 -11.18 27.38 16.73
CA TRP A 686 -11.66 28.72 16.41
C TRP A 686 -12.40 29.37 17.58
N ILE A 687 -13.18 28.61 18.35
CA ILE A 687 -13.81 29.08 19.59
C ILE A 687 -12.74 29.52 20.59
N ALA A 688 -11.69 28.71 20.79
CA ALA A 688 -10.58 29.06 21.68
C ALA A 688 -9.80 30.32 21.21
N GLN A 689 -9.70 30.53 19.89
CA GLN A 689 -9.12 31.76 19.29
C GLN A 689 -10.07 32.97 19.31
N GLY A 690 -11.35 32.80 19.66
CA GLY A 690 -12.36 33.86 19.61
C GLY A 690 -12.84 34.22 18.20
N ARG A 691 -12.61 33.36 17.19
CA ARG A 691 -13.00 33.56 15.78
C ARG A 691 -14.47 33.22 15.53
N LEU A 692 -15.37 33.92 16.21
CA LEU A 692 -16.82 33.65 16.21
C LEU A 692 -17.49 33.74 14.83
N GLY A 693 -16.91 34.50 13.88
CA GLY A 693 -17.44 34.59 12.52
C GLY A 693 -17.32 33.28 11.74
N GLU A 694 -16.20 32.57 11.91
CA GLU A 694 -15.94 31.30 11.21
C GLU A 694 -16.76 30.15 11.79
N THR A 695 -16.93 30.13 13.11
CA THR A 695 -17.76 29.13 13.80
C THR A 695 -19.22 29.23 13.35
N PHE A 696 -19.75 30.45 13.19
CA PHE A 696 -21.12 30.67 12.72
C PHE A 696 -21.32 30.24 11.26
N ASN A 697 -20.36 30.54 10.39
CA ASN A 697 -20.43 30.10 8.99
C ASN A 697 -20.45 28.57 8.89
N TRP A 698 -19.62 27.88 9.67
CA TRP A 698 -19.61 26.42 9.71
C TRP A 698 -20.96 25.85 10.15
N ALA A 699 -21.54 26.33 11.27
CA ALA A 699 -22.82 25.84 11.75
C ALA A 699 -23.94 26.01 10.70
N ARG A 700 -23.94 27.15 9.99
CA ARG A 700 -24.88 27.42 8.89
C ARG A 700 -24.65 26.52 7.68
N GLU A 701 -23.41 26.27 7.31
CA GLU A 701 -23.05 25.39 6.17
C GLU A 701 -23.40 23.93 6.43
N GLN A 702 -23.26 23.46 7.68
CA GLN A 702 -23.68 22.13 8.10
C GLN A 702 -25.19 22.04 8.38
N GLY A 703 -25.90 23.16 8.39
CA GLY A 703 -27.34 23.20 8.66
C GLY A 703 -27.73 22.82 10.09
N LEU A 704 -26.82 22.98 11.06
CA LEU A 704 -27.04 22.56 12.46
C LEU A 704 -27.97 23.52 13.20
N SER A 705 -28.92 22.96 13.94
CA SER A 705 -29.88 23.69 14.77
C SER A 705 -29.99 23.08 16.18
N VAL A 706 -30.43 23.91 17.14
CA VAL A 706 -30.71 23.44 18.50
C VAL A 706 -31.96 22.56 18.59
N ASP A 707 -32.81 22.60 17.55
CA ASP A 707 -34.07 21.86 17.45
C ASP A 707 -33.94 20.54 16.66
N ASP A 708 -32.75 20.22 16.16
CA ASP A 708 -32.51 19.01 15.35
C ASP A 708 -32.79 17.73 16.13
N ASP A 709 -33.15 16.65 15.41
CA ASP A 709 -33.20 15.31 15.97
C ASP A 709 -31.78 14.83 16.29
N LEU A 710 -31.59 14.36 17.53
CA LEU A 710 -30.27 13.97 18.01
C LEU A 710 -29.90 12.58 17.49
N SER A 711 -28.71 12.46 16.91
CA SER A 711 -28.09 11.18 16.56
C SER A 711 -26.69 11.10 17.14
N TYR A 712 -26.19 9.87 17.34
CA TYR A 712 -24.84 9.67 17.87
C TYR A 712 -23.75 10.20 16.93
N LEU A 713 -23.93 10.08 15.61
CA LEU A 713 -22.96 10.59 14.63
C LEU A 713 -22.80 12.12 14.69
N HIS A 714 -23.90 12.84 14.91
CA HIS A 714 -23.87 14.31 15.02
C HIS A 714 -23.71 14.81 16.46
N GLU A 715 -23.59 13.92 17.45
CA GLU A 715 -23.52 14.30 18.88
C GLU A 715 -22.34 15.26 19.13
N PHE A 716 -21.17 14.95 18.57
CA PHE A 716 -19.97 15.79 18.74
C PHE A 716 -20.13 17.18 18.12
N GLU A 717 -20.86 17.28 17.01
CA GLU A 717 -21.17 18.54 16.33
C GLU A 717 -22.17 19.37 17.12
N HIS A 718 -23.21 18.76 17.68
CA HIS A 718 -24.19 19.43 18.55
C HIS A 718 -23.57 19.91 19.87
N ILE A 719 -22.66 19.13 20.48
CA ILE A 719 -21.88 19.60 21.64
C ILE A 719 -21.01 20.80 21.23
N THR A 720 -20.44 20.79 20.02
CA THR A 720 -19.65 21.91 19.49
C THR A 720 -20.53 23.14 19.20
N LEU A 721 -21.76 22.95 18.73
CA LEU A 721 -22.76 24.01 18.58
C LEU A 721 -23.09 24.64 19.94
N ALA A 722 -23.31 23.84 20.98
CA ALA A 722 -23.52 24.36 22.34
C ALA A 722 -22.32 25.18 22.84
N ARG A 723 -21.08 24.72 22.61
CA ARG A 723 -19.85 25.49 22.92
C ARG A 723 -19.82 26.84 22.18
N MET A 724 -20.19 26.86 20.91
CA MET A 724 -20.26 28.08 20.10
C MET A 724 -21.29 29.07 20.68
N LEU A 725 -22.49 28.59 21.03
CA LEU A 725 -23.55 29.42 21.63
C LEU A 725 -23.11 30.01 22.97
N LEU A 726 -22.44 29.23 23.83
CA LEU A 726 -21.86 29.72 25.08
C LEU A 726 -20.74 30.75 24.84
N ALA A 727 -19.92 30.58 23.82
CA ALA A 727 -18.91 31.58 23.45
C ALA A 727 -19.54 32.90 22.98
N GLN A 728 -20.69 32.84 22.31
CA GLN A 728 -21.45 34.00 21.83
C GLN A 728 -22.18 34.74 22.96
N ALA A 729 -22.57 34.03 24.03
CA ALA A 729 -23.34 34.58 25.15
C ALA A 729 -22.70 35.77 25.87
N LYS A 730 -21.42 36.08 25.60
CA LYS A 730 -20.79 37.35 26.01
C LYS A 730 -21.50 38.60 25.42
N LEU A 731 -22.38 38.42 24.43
CA LEU A 731 -23.06 39.49 23.68
C LEU A 731 -24.58 39.55 23.92
N ALA A 732 -25.22 38.49 24.44
CA ALA A 732 -26.66 38.42 24.73
C ALA A 732 -27.00 37.19 25.61
N ASP A 733 -28.14 37.22 26.33
CA ASP A 733 -28.56 36.12 27.22
C ASP A 733 -29.25 34.95 26.48
N ARG A 734 -29.90 35.20 25.33
CA ARG A 734 -30.66 34.19 24.57
C ARG A 734 -29.81 32.97 24.14
N PRO A 735 -28.56 33.13 23.65
CA PRO A 735 -27.68 32.00 23.35
C PRO A 735 -27.42 31.04 24.52
N ILE A 736 -27.46 31.50 25.78
CA ILE A 736 -27.29 30.63 26.95
C ILE A 736 -28.49 29.70 27.12
N LEU A 737 -29.71 30.22 26.92
CA LEU A 737 -30.94 29.43 27.03
C LEU A 737 -31.00 28.36 25.94
N ASP A 738 -30.69 28.73 24.70
CA ASP A 738 -30.67 27.82 23.56
C ASP A 738 -29.60 26.72 23.76
N ALA A 739 -28.41 27.09 24.26
CA ALA A 739 -27.36 26.13 24.60
C ALA A 739 -27.80 25.17 25.73
N MET A 740 -28.43 25.68 26.79
CA MET A 740 -28.88 24.85 27.92
C MET A 740 -29.94 23.83 27.48
N GLY A 741 -30.92 24.26 26.66
CA GLY A 741 -31.96 23.37 26.13
C GLY A 741 -31.37 22.25 25.25
N LEU A 742 -30.40 22.57 24.39
CA LEU A 742 -29.70 21.56 23.60
C LEU A 742 -28.88 20.60 24.50
N LEU A 743 -28.15 21.13 25.49
CA LEU A 743 -27.34 20.33 26.41
C LEU A 743 -28.19 19.38 27.26
N GLU A 744 -29.39 19.77 27.69
CA GLU A 744 -30.32 18.89 28.42
C GLU A 744 -30.79 17.72 27.57
N ARG A 745 -31.17 17.97 26.32
CA ARG A 745 -31.55 16.90 25.36
C ARG A 745 -30.38 15.97 25.08
N LEU A 746 -29.19 16.51 24.86
CA LEU A 746 -27.96 15.74 24.64
C LEU A 746 -27.58 14.90 25.86
N LEU A 747 -27.71 15.44 27.07
CA LEU A 747 -27.40 14.73 28.31
C LEU A 747 -28.27 13.48 28.45
N HIS A 748 -29.59 13.64 28.26
CA HIS A 748 -30.53 12.52 28.33
C HIS A 748 -30.19 11.44 27.30
N ALA A 749 -29.98 11.83 26.04
CA ALA A 749 -29.61 10.89 24.98
C ALA A 749 -28.27 10.18 25.27
N ALA A 750 -27.28 10.88 25.82
CA ALA A 750 -25.96 10.35 26.15
C ALA A 750 -26.00 9.38 27.34
N GLU A 751 -26.82 9.67 28.36
CA GLU A 751 -27.04 8.78 29.50
C GLU A 751 -27.74 7.49 29.07
N GLU A 752 -28.81 7.58 28.27
CA GLU A 752 -29.51 6.41 27.73
C GLU A 752 -28.58 5.51 26.89
N GLY A 753 -27.69 6.12 26.11
CA GLY A 753 -26.70 5.40 25.31
C GLY A 753 -25.42 4.99 26.05
N GLN A 754 -25.33 5.24 27.37
CA GLN A 754 -24.14 4.97 28.19
C GLN A 754 -22.85 5.61 27.64
N ARG A 755 -22.97 6.81 27.06
CA ARG A 755 -21.88 7.58 26.45
C ARG A 755 -21.24 8.50 27.48
N THR A 756 -20.69 7.89 28.54
CA THR A 756 -20.21 8.59 29.74
C THR A 756 -19.22 9.71 29.44
N ARG A 757 -18.39 9.57 28.40
CA ARG A 757 -17.48 10.65 28.00
C ARG A 757 -18.25 11.92 27.58
N SER A 758 -19.27 11.77 26.74
CA SER A 758 -20.14 12.88 26.32
C SER A 758 -20.91 13.44 27.52
N VAL A 759 -21.39 12.57 28.42
CA VAL A 759 -22.06 12.98 29.67
C VAL A 759 -21.16 13.91 30.51
N ILE A 760 -19.89 13.55 30.73
CA ILE A 760 -18.94 14.39 31.47
C ILE A 760 -18.76 15.75 30.77
N GLU A 761 -18.56 15.74 29.44
CA GLU A 761 -18.37 16.97 28.66
C GLU A 761 -19.61 17.89 28.71
N ILE A 762 -20.81 17.32 28.58
CA ILE A 762 -22.08 18.07 28.61
C ILE A 762 -22.30 18.68 30.00
N LEU A 763 -22.08 17.92 31.08
CA LEU A 763 -22.20 18.41 32.46
C LEU A 763 -21.20 19.54 32.75
N VAL A 764 -19.99 19.45 32.21
CA VAL A 764 -18.99 20.52 32.26
C VAL A 764 -19.52 21.81 31.60
N LEU A 765 -20.11 21.70 30.41
CA LEU A 765 -20.68 22.86 29.72
C LEU A 765 -21.90 23.43 30.43
N GLN A 766 -22.77 22.60 31.02
CA GLN A 766 -23.89 23.06 31.85
C GLN A 766 -23.39 23.83 33.08
N ALA A 767 -22.33 23.35 33.75
CA ALA A 767 -21.72 24.04 34.88
C ALA A 767 -21.22 25.44 34.48
N LEU A 768 -20.55 25.56 33.32
CA LEU A 768 -20.11 26.85 32.77
C LEU A 768 -21.28 27.76 32.42
N ALA A 769 -22.33 27.23 31.79
CA ALA A 769 -23.53 28.00 31.45
C ALA A 769 -24.21 28.60 32.71
N TYR A 770 -24.36 27.81 33.79
CA TYR A 770 -24.87 28.31 35.07
C TYR A 770 -23.95 29.33 35.73
N GLN A 771 -22.63 29.17 35.60
CA GLN A 771 -21.67 30.16 36.08
C GLN A 771 -21.81 31.49 35.34
N MET A 772 -22.02 31.46 34.03
CA MET A 772 -22.24 32.65 33.19
C MET A 772 -23.51 33.39 33.57
N GLN A 773 -24.55 32.68 34.03
CA GLN A 773 -25.77 33.25 34.61
C GLN A 773 -25.59 33.76 36.05
N GLY A 774 -24.40 33.63 36.64
CA GLY A 774 -24.11 34.01 38.03
C GLY A 774 -24.63 33.03 39.09
N ASN A 775 -25.23 31.89 38.71
CA ASN A 775 -25.82 30.92 39.61
C ASN A 775 -24.80 29.85 40.05
N ASN A 776 -23.88 30.25 40.92
CA ASN A 776 -22.84 29.35 41.44
C ASN A 776 -23.38 28.08 42.15
N PRO A 777 -24.46 28.14 42.97
CA PRO A 777 -25.03 26.93 43.54
C PRO A 777 -25.52 25.93 42.49
N ALA A 778 -26.20 26.40 41.43
CA ALA A 778 -26.65 25.53 40.34
C ALA A 778 -25.49 24.98 39.50
N ALA A 779 -24.43 25.77 39.27
CA ALA A 779 -23.24 25.33 38.53
C ALA A 779 -22.50 24.15 39.19
N LEU A 780 -22.54 24.07 40.52
CA LEU A 780 -21.82 23.02 41.25
C LEU A 780 -22.49 21.65 41.19
N VAL A 781 -23.80 21.57 40.90
CA VAL A 781 -24.54 20.30 40.81
C VAL A 781 -24.07 19.46 39.61
N PRO A 782 -24.09 19.95 38.35
CA PRO A 782 -23.57 19.17 37.23
C PRO A 782 -22.06 18.98 37.32
N LEU A 783 -21.31 19.93 37.90
CA LEU A 783 -19.86 19.77 38.11
C LEU A 783 -19.54 18.63 39.08
N GLU A 784 -20.27 18.50 40.19
CA GLU A 784 -20.10 17.38 41.12
C GLU A 784 -20.32 16.04 40.42
N HIS A 785 -21.39 15.93 39.62
CA HIS A 785 -21.67 14.73 38.86
C HIS A 785 -20.54 14.43 37.85
N ALA A 786 -20.08 15.43 37.10
CA ALA A 786 -18.96 15.28 36.16
C ALA A 786 -17.68 14.79 36.86
N LEU A 787 -17.34 15.36 38.03
CA LEU A 787 -16.16 14.98 38.80
C LEU A 787 -16.23 13.53 39.30
N LEU A 788 -17.40 13.08 39.76
CA LEU A 788 -17.60 11.71 40.24
C LEU A 788 -17.47 10.67 39.11
N LEU A 789 -17.96 10.98 37.92
CA LEU A 789 -17.83 10.13 36.73
C LEU A 789 -16.39 10.12 36.18
N ALA A 790 -15.71 11.26 36.24
CA ALA A 790 -14.40 11.44 35.64
C ALA A 790 -13.24 10.91 36.49
N ALA A 791 -13.34 10.99 37.83
CA ALA A 791 -12.27 10.63 38.75
C ALA A 791 -11.78 9.17 38.66
N PRO A 792 -12.66 8.15 38.52
CA PRO A 792 -12.21 6.77 38.36
C PRO A 792 -11.40 6.57 37.07
N GLU A 793 -11.78 7.20 35.97
CA GLU A 793 -11.08 6.98 34.69
C GLU A 793 -9.86 7.89 34.53
N GLY A 794 -9.83 9.00 35.27
CA GLY A 794 -8.71 9.94 35.33
C GLY A 794 -8.73 10.98 34.21
N TYR A 795 -9.91 11.42 33.77
CA TYR A 795 -10.00 12.52 32.80
C TYR A 795 -9.42 13.80 33.40
N VAL A 796 -8.69 14.59 32.63
CA VAL A 796 -8.17 15.89 33.07
C VAL A 796 -8.52 16.96 32.06
N ARG A 797 -8.26 16.67 30.78
CA ARG A 797 -8.42 17.63 29.70
C ARG A 797 -9.86 18.09 29.44
N LEU A 798 -10.86 17.26 29.73
CA LEU A 798 -12.27 17.67 29.69
C LEU A 798 -12.61 18.85 30.62
N PHE A 799 -11.79 19.10 31.65
CA PHE A 799 -11.95 20.25 32.55
C PHE A 799 -10.92 21.35 32.23
N VAL A 800 -9.66 20.97 32.03
CA VAL A 800 -8.55 21.92 31.86
C VAL A 800 -8.67 22.71 30.55
N ASP A 801 -9.15 22.09 29.49
CA ASP A 801 -9.29 22.74 28.18
C ASP A 801 -10.36 23.86 28.19
N GLU A 802 -11.24 23.91 29.21
CA GLU A 802 -12.21 25.01 29.40
C GLU A 802 -11.60 26.29 30.01
N GLY A 803 -10.35 26.24 30.48
CA GLY A 803 -9.61 27.39 30.95
C GLY A 803 -10.10 28.00 32.28
N ALA A 804 -9.80 29.30 32.47
CA ALA A 804 -9.98 30.00 33.74
C ALA A 804 -11.40 29.93 34.36
N PRO A 805 -12.51 30.00 33.58
CA PRO A 805 -13.86 29.83 34.14
C PRO A 805 -14.03 28.51 34.91
N MET A 806 -13.49 27.41 34.38
CA MET A 806 -13.54 26.10 35.01
C MET A 806 -12.66 26.02 36.26
N ALA A 807 -11.45 26.59 36.23
CA ALA A 807 -10.58 26.66 37.41
C ALA A 807 -11.29 27.32 38.61
N ILE A 808 -12.03 28.42 38.37
CA ILE A 808 -12.83 29.11 39.40
C ILE A 808 -13.92 28.20 39.97
N LEU A 809 -14.60 27.39 39.14
CA LEU A 809 -15.61 26.46 39.60
C LEU A 809 -15.00 25.31 40.40
N LEU A 810 -13.87 24.77 39.96
CA LEU A 810 -13.11 23.72 40.66
C LEU A 810 -12.64 24.20 42.05
N GLU A 811 -12.13 25.42 42.18
CA GLU A 811 -11.80 25.99 43.49
C GLU A 811 -13.00 26.05 44.44
N LYS A 812 -14.17 26.43 43.93
CA LYS A 812 -15.42 26.46 44.71
C LYS A 812 -15.87 25.06 45.10
N ALA A 813 -15.75 24.08 44.19
CA ALA A 813 -16.07 22.69 44.46
C ALA A 813 -15.15 22.11 45.56
N GLY A 814 -13.84 22.36 45.45
CA GLY A 814 -12.85 21.94 46.45
C GLY A 814 -13.11 22.55 47.84
N LYS A 815 -13.47 23.84 47.91
CA LYS A 815 -13.87 24.50 49.18
C LYS A 815 -15.11 23.88 49.83
N ARG A 816 -15.97 23.21 49.04
CA ARG A 816 -17.15 22.47 49.53
C ARG A 816 -16.87 20.99 49.82
N GLY A 817 -15.64 20.53 49.62
CA GLY A 817 -15.27 19.13 49.85
C GLY A 817 -15.73 18.16 48.76
N ILE A 818 -16.07 18.66 47.57
CA ILE A 818 -16.45 17.81 46.42
C ILE A 818 -15.17 17.25 45.79
N ALA A 819 -15.01 15.93 45.80
CA ALA A 819 -13.87 15.20 45.23
C ALA A 819 -12.49 15.87 45.46
N PRO A 820 -12.12 16.21 46.72
CA PRO A 820 -11.08 17.21 47.02
C PRO A 820 -9.70 16.86 46.44
N ASN A 821 -9.29 15.58 46.52
CA ASN A 821 -8.01 15.13 45.98
C ASN A 821 -7.94 15.26 44.45
N TYR A 822 -9.03 14.92 43.78
CA TYR A 822 -9.11 14.97 42.32
C TYR A 822 -9.23 16.41 41.82
N VAL A 823 -10.01 17.25 42.50
CA VAL A 823 -10.06 18.70 42.23
C VAL A 823 -8.67 19.34 42.39
N GLN A 824 -7.92 18.99 43.43
CA GLN A 824 -6.55 19.47 43.63
C GLN A 824 -5.63 19.05 42.48
N GLN A 825 -5.76 17.80 42.01
CA GLN A 825 -5.04 17.32 40.84
C GLN A 825 -5.39 18.14 39.58
N LEU A 826 -6.68 18.36 39.29
CA LEU A 826 -7.13 19.16 38.15
C LEU A 826 -6.60 20.60 38.21
N LEU A 827 -6.67 21.25 39.38
CA LEU A 827 -6.17 22.61 39.58
C LEU A 827 -4.65 22.72 39.34
N SER A 828 -3.88 21.69 39.69
CA SER A 828 -2.43 21.68 39.45
C SER A 828 -2.05 21.68 37.96
N SER A 829 -2.94 21.19 37.09
CA SER A 829 -2.72 21.16 35.64
C SER A 829 -2.90 22.52 34.97
N PHE A 830 -3.73 23.43 35.52
CA PHE A 830 -3.89 24.79 34.97
C PHE A 830 -2.59 25.61 35.04
N GLY A 831 -1.81 25.47 36.12
CA GLY A 831 -0.55 26.22 36.32
C GLY A 831 0.60 25.81 35.38
N LYS A 832 0.53 24.61 34.76
CA LYS A 832 1.54 24.17 33.77
C LYS A 832 1.37 24.87 32.42
N THR A 833 0.15 25.33 32.10
CA THR A 833 -0.19 25.96 30.83
C THR A 833 0.22 27.43 30.80
N GLU A 834 0.00 28.17 31.89
CA GLU A 834 0.39 29.59 32.00
C GLU A 834 1.91 29.81 31.92
N ASN A 835 2.71 28.94 32.56
CA ASN A 835 4.18 29.01 32.47
C ASN A 835 4.69 28.77 31.03
N ARG A 836 4.04 27.91 30.25
CA ARG A 836 4.44 27.65 28.85
C ARG A 836 4.09 28.80 27.91
N THR A 837 2.95 29.46 28.11
CA THR A 837 2.54 30.63 27.33
C THR A 837 3.41 31.85 27.62
N LEU A 838 3.81 32.05 28.89
CA LEU A 838 4.73 33.11 29.29
C LEU A 838 6.13 32.93 28.69
N VAL A 839 6.62 31.68 28.59
CA VAL A 839 7.92 31.38 27.97
C VAL A 839 7.91 31.62 26.45
N LYS A 840 6.81 31.29 25.75
CA LYS A 840 6.65 31.62 24.32
C LYS A 840 6.53 33.14 24.08
N GLN A 841 5.91 33.90 24.99
CA GLN A 841 5.80 35.36 24.87
C GLN A 841 7.10 36.10 25.24
N ALA A 842 7.94 35.52 26.12
CA ALA A 842 9.18 36.14 26.59
C ALA A 842 10.33 36.09 25.56
N LEU A 843 10.30 35.16 24.60
CA LEU A 843 11.28 35.04 23.53
C LEU A 843 10.66 35.50 22.20
N SER A 844 11.16 36.61 21.65
CA SER A 844 10.75 37.10 20.32
C SER A 844 11.06 36.13 19.17
N ASP A 845 11.98 35.20 19.41
CA ASP A 845 12.33 34.09 18.52
C ASP A 845 12.62 32.83 19.38
N PRO A 846 11.73 31.82 19.40
CA PRO A 846 11.88 30.65 20.27
C PRO A 846 13.09 29.80 19.87
N LEU A 847 13.67 29.11 20.85
CA LEU A 847 14.73 28.12 20.61
C LEU A 847 14.14 26.92 19.86
N SER A 848 14.85 26.43 18.85
CA SER A 848 14.51 25.16 18.18
C SER A 848 14.81 23.96 19.10
N GLU A 849 14.18 22.81 18.85
CA GLU A 849 14.44 21.58 19.64
C GLU A 849 15.93 21.25 19.73
N ARG A 850 16.67 21.40 18.61
CA ARG A 850 18.12 21.20 18.57
C ARG A 850 18.91 22.21 19.38
N GLU A 851 18.42 23.43 19.50
CA GLU A 851 19.02 24.45 20.36
C GLU A 851 18.74 24.16 21.85
N ILE A 852 17.58 23.57 22.19
CA ILE A 852 17.26 23.12 23.56
C ILE A 852 18.16 21.95 23.97
N ASP A 853 18.38 20.96 23.10
CA ASP A 853 19.29 19.84 23.37
C ASP A 853 20.72 20.32 23.63
N VAL A 854 21.20 21.28 22.83
CA VAL A 854 22.50 21.93 23.04
C VAL A 854 22.50 22.70 24.36
N LEU A 855 21.43 23.42 24.70
CA LEU A 855 21.31 24.20 25.94
C LEU A 855 21.37 23.31 27.20
N ARG A 856 20.74 22.13 27.18
CA ARG A 856 20.85 21.14 28.29
C ARG A 856 22.27 20.63 28.46
N LEU A 857 22.98 20.35 27.36
CA LEU A 857 24.37 19.92 27.45
C LEU A 857 25.31 21.04 27.91
N LEU A 858 24.96 22.31 27.66
CA LEU A 858 25.70 23.44 28.21
C LEU A 858 25.66 23.47 29.75
N GLU A 859 24.66 22.88 30.41
CA GLU A 859 24.59 22.78 31.88
C GLU A 859 25.60 21.77 32.46
N THR A 860 26.01 20.77 31.68
CA THR A 860 26.95 19.72 32.11
C THR A 860 28.41 20.20 32.11
N ASP A 861 29.34 19.39 32.64
CA ASP A 861 30.79 19.69 32.58
C ASP A 861 31.45 19.37 31.22
N LEU A 862 30.67 18.94 30.22
CA LEU A 862 31.20 18.55 28.92
C LEU A 862 31.82 19.73 28.15
N ASN A 863 32.91 19.46 27.43
CA ASN A 863 33.55 20.40 26.53
C ASN A 863 32.94 20.36 25.11
N GLY A 864 33.23 21.37 24.27
CA GLY A 864 32.63 21.49 22.93
C GLY A 864 32.72 20.23 22.05
N PRO A 865 33.91 19.61 21.90
CA PRO A 865 34.05 18.35 21.18
C PRO A 865 33.25 17.18 21.75
N GLU A 866 33.12 17.08 23.08
CA GLU A 866 32.31 16.05 23.74
C GLU A 866 30.82 16.25 23.51
N MET A 867 30.32 17.50 23.67
CA MET A 867 28.92 17.83 23.38
C MET A 867 28.57 17.58 21.91
N ALA A 868 29.49 17.88 20.99
CA ALA A 868 29.30 17.60 19.56
C ALA A 868 29.18 16.10 19.28
N ARG A 869 29.98 15.27 19.98
CA ARG A 869 29.93 13.81 19.88
C ARG A 869 28.63 13.23 20.46
N GLU A 870 28.20 13.73 21.62
CA GLU A 870 26.95 13.32 22.28
C GLU A 870 25.73 13.60 21.39
N LEU A 871 25.72 14.76 20.71
CA LEU A 871 24.65 15.15 19.80
C LEU A 871 24.78 14.58 18.38
N MET A 872 25.86 13.84 18.10
CA MET A 872 26.22 13.35 16.76
C MET A 872 26.26 14.46 15.69
N VAL A 873 26.79 15.64 16.04
CA VAL A 873 26.93 16.78 15.12
C VAL A 873 28.39 17.23 14.98
N SER A 874 28.70 17.98 13.93
CA SER A 874 30.04 18.59 13.80
C SER A 874 30.25 19.70 14.83
N LEU A 875 31.50 19.94 15.24
CA LEU A 875 31.85 21.04 16.15
C LEU A 875 31.42 22.41 15.60
N ASN A 876 31.41 22.57 14.27
CA ASN A 876 30.92 23.80 13.62
C ASN A 876 29.41 23.95 13.77
N THR A 877 28.65 22.86 13.63
CA THR A 877 27.20 22.85 13.84
C THR A 877 26.85 23.18 15.28
N LEU A 878 27.56 22.59 16.26
CA LEU A 878 27.40 22.91 17.67
C LEU A 878 27.63 24.41 17.93
N ARG A 879 28.72 24.98 17.40
CA ARG A 879 29.04 26.41 17.54
C ARG A 879 27.95 27.31 16.96
N THR A 880 27.36 26.93 15.83
CA THR A 880 26.24 27.67 15.23
C THR A 880 25.02 27.66 16.15
N HIS A 881 24.64 26.50 16.69
CA HIS A 881 23.54 26.41 17.65
C HIS A 881 23.84 27.20 18.94
N THR A 882 25.04 27.10 19.51
CA THR A 882 25.43 27.89 20.69
C THR A 882 25.35 29.40 20.41
N LYS A 883 25.79 29.85 19.23
CA LYS A 883 25.70 31.27 18.84
C LYS A 883 24.25 31.73 18.71
N ASN A 884 23.39 30.91 18.11
CA ASN A 884 21.97 31.23 17.97
C ASN A 884 21.27 31.25 19.33
N ILE A 885 21.56 30.30 20.22
CA ILE A 885 21.07 30.27 21.60
C ILE A 885 21.43 31.58 22.31
N TYR A 886 22.69 31.99 22.23
CA TYR A 886 23.16 33.24 22.87
C TYR A 886 22.45 34.46 22.30
N SER A 887 22.29 34.51 20.98
CA SER A 887 21.56 35.59 20.31
C SER A 887 20.08 35.65 20.72
N LYS A 888 19.40 34.50 20.78
CA LYS A 888 17.97 34.39 21.13
C LYS A 888 17.71 34.67 22.61
N LEU A 889 18.63 34.28 23.49
CA LEU A 889 18.55 34.55 24.93
C LEU A 889 19.08 35.95 25.32
N GLY A 890 19.70 36.69 24.40
CA GLY A 890 20.27 38.03 24.66
C GLY A 890 21.51 38.02 25.55
N VAL A 891 22.29 36.93 25.51
CA VAL A 891 23.45 36.67 26.38
C VAL A 891 24.72 36.45 25.55
N SER A 892 25.89 36.48 26.20
CA SER A 892 27.19 36.35 25.51
C SER A 892 28.12 35.30 26.12
N SER A 893 27.68 34.57 27.15
CA SER A 893 28.49 33.54 27.82
C SER A 893 27.67 32.32 28.20
N ARG A 894 28.34 31.17 28.36
CA ARG A 894 27.74 29.89 28.77
C ARG A 894 26.99 30.01 30.10
N GLN A 895 27.61 30.62 31.11
CA GLN A 895 26.99 30.82 32.42
C GLN A 895 25.80 31.76 32.36
N ALA A 896 25.86 32.83 31.57
CA ALA A 896 24.73 33.73 31.40
C ALA A 896 23.57 33.05 30.65
N ALA A 897 23.86 32.18 29.69
CA ALA A 897 22.85 31.39 28.98
C ALA A 897 22.13 30.39 29.89
N ILE A 898 22.87 29.69 30.75
CA ILE A 898 22.28 28.75 31.73
C ILE A 898 21.42 29.53 32.73
N HIS A 899 21.94 30.59 33.34
CA HIS A 899 21.18 31.40 34.30
C HIS A 899 19.92 32.01 33.68
N ARG A 900 20.02 32.51 32.45
CA ARG A 900 18.88 33.07 31.73
C ARG A 900 17.88 31.99 31.31
N ALA A 901 18.34 30.77 31.03
CA ALA A 901 17.49 29.63 30.76
C ALA A 901 16.75 29.15 32.02
N ASP A 902 17.40 29.15 33.19
CA ASP A 902 16.77 28.86 34.49
C ASP A 902 15.69 29.89 34.84
N GLU A 903 15.99 31.19 34.65
CA GLU A 903 15.01 32.29 34.83
C GLU A 903 13.79 32.16 33.92
N LEU A 904 13.97 31.58 32.73
CA LEU A 904 12.93 31.37 31.72
C LEU A 904 12.35 29.95 31.76
N HIS A 905 12.71 29.11 32.75
CA HIS A 905 12.26 27.72 32.87
C HIS A 905 12.43 26.89 31.57
N LEU A 906 13.54 27.08 30.87
CA LEU A 906 13.89 26.39 29.62
C LEU A 906 14.73 25.12 29.83
N LEU A 907 15.28 24.94 31.03
CA LEU A 907 16.09 23.78 31.44
C LEU A 907 15.28 22.81 32.31
#